data_AF-A0A1H7QYH9-F1
#
_entry.id   AF-A0A1H7QYH9-F1
#
_cell.length_a   1.000
_cell.length_b   1.000
_cell.length_c   1.000
_cell.angle_alpha   90.00
_cell.angle_beta   90.00
_cell.angle_gamma   90.00
#
_symmetry.space_group_name_H-M   'P 1'
#
loop_
_entity.id
_entity.type
_entity.pdbx_description
1 polymer ?
#
loop_
_entity_poly.entity_id
_entity_poly.type
_entity_poly.pdbx_seq_one_letter_code
_entity_poly.pdbx_strand_id
1 'polypeptide(L)'
;MPLEHLFSANFLSGYVATQDASVASDRTSSPTEDSVQFDPVRHGTAEQFALSREFIDFTAQVLAVFDRLSKFADQHRGDVDPQRIDMALKAFAKSILGVDQSTGQNARFGDQAGRIYSAGKELLDRIGRAMADEQVPLSTRLRALQTLTQDVDVCADGVMLHLSQCLQAIDPRHGGLMNSALRISNDLMHEAMLKVIRQAHAEHLQRAPADELHFLAGMAQAIFPHFGRTPPSDRLARHPTTELQWKCITEMEHAHQPSNLALALADQARGSLEDALSERLHLPVYKLHQSFEFNTEARAVLESCVQALEPSYGELPLDVLVDWRENGDQYVARLHNNPMLLGLHLLQSLEKLGAVKDTRSEYSGIVLFPTRQRHQAATLWTRSGNLHWVQEHGQPRGVCIDDLSGLPRQASPVSGLPWALDLPTLARRLTQIAIQNAWPDELADVTSSLLLDAAVAGPLIRGMDDVSLQAWLRREGPRLTPIQHHWLQEELVTQDRSDLLSLAALREWSLRSLDGISQRLWNLAISMQSEPILRSVGDALVHVSQKASVEAHRVAHSEPGTPGTFSPVETWLLRCFTSHEAGGDPPFSIVLHKRPALAEAALEVMLKVFQTGALSRVLLRGLVAGWREDDTIPLGIRLCLLPSAEPLERYLDLLEMLHDRIGLSAEELAGFFSLRGDGISSGLAVAALYLDHQAPLLLMGRLSTWLQQQRFRSDQWMDLMTMPNPPPGEVPYNNLAPRLMAAEPRALELYLRVAVDNFKRGLIDKLALRALLLTRPNDVPGIASLPSHLTLRLELEAPAMAAATQRLRLFMDTLLELGRHGQFTQNDLLDLLAEPESGMPHPWGAVGQLPPDQSQVVEAGFTALIGIGALLDWHVDALLQGEDPHLVFPDPAPAQPSAASP
;
A
#
# COMPACT_ATOMS: atom_id res chain seq x y z
N MET A 1 -27.39 -1.34 22.49
CA MET A 1 -28.03 -2.30 23.41
C MET A 1 -26.96 -3.33 23.74
N PRO A 2 -26.73 -3.66 25.01
CA PRO A 2 -25.71 -4.64 25.39
C PRO A 2 -25.90 -5.99 24.68
N LEU A 3 -24.80 -6.64 24.26
CA LEU A 3 -24.84 -7.88 23.47
C LEU A 3 -25.59 -9.01 24.18
N GLU A 4 -25.54 -9.05 25.52
CA GLU A 4 -26.24 -10.02 26.36
C GLU A 4 -27.77 -9.97 26.22
N HIS A 5 -28.33 -8.87 25.70
CA HIS A 5 -29.76 -8.78 25.37
C HIS A 5 -30.09 -9.28 23.96
N LEU A 6 -29.10 -9.35 23.07
CA LEU A 6 -29.26 -9.69 21.66
C LEU A 6 -28.95 -11.16 21.37
N PHE A 7 -27.98 -11.73 22.09
CA PHE A 7 -27.52 -13.11 21.89
C PHE A 7 -27.80 -13.98 23.13
N SER A 8 -27.84 -15.30 22.93
CA SER A 8 -27.84 -16.23 24.05
C SER A 8 -26.48 -16.23 24.75
N ALA A 9 -26.48 -16.48 26.07
CA ALA A 9 -25.24 -16.55 26.85
C ALA A 9 -24.28 -17.64 26.31
N ASN A 10 -24.85 -18.76 25.82
CA ASN A 10 -24.10 -19.83 25.19
C ASN A 10 -23.35 -19.30 23.95
N PHE A 11 -24.05 -18.67 23.01
CA PHE A 11 -23.41 -18.10 21.83
C PHE A 11 -22.31 -17.09 22.19
N LEU A 12 -22.58 -16.18 23.13
CA LEU A 12 -21.60 -15.17 23.54
C LEU A 12 -20.37 -15.75 24.21
N SER A 13 -20.52 -16.78 25.04
CA SER A 13 -19.38 -17.42 25.71
C SER A 13 -18.39 -18.08 24.74
N GLY A 14 -18.75 -18.23 23.46
CA GLY A 14 -18.00 -19.02 22.49
C GLY A 14 -18.09 -20.53 22.74
N TYR A 15 -18.80 -20.93 23.80
CA TYR A 15 -19.14 -22.31 24.11
C TYR A 15 -20.60 -22.55 23.77
N VAL A 16 -20.86 -23.44 22.82
CA VAL A 16 -22.21 -23.96 22.67
C VAL A 16 -22.47 -24.90 23.84
N ALA A 17 -23.04 -24.38 24.92
CA ALA A 17 -23.41 -25.20 26.05
C ALA A 17 -24.43 -26.24 25.57
N THR A 18 -24.10 -27.51 25.72
CA THR A 18 -25.02 -28.64 25.53
C THR A 18 -26.14 -28.49 26.55
N GLN A 19 -27.23 -27.83 26.18
CA GLN A 19 -28.31 -27.49 27.10
C GLN A 19 -29.14 -28.70 27.58
N ASP A 20 -28.72 -29.92 27.26
CA ASP A 20 -29.31 -31.17 27.76
C ASP A 20 -28.40 -31.98 28.72
N ALA A 21 -27.24 -31.47 29.13
CA ALA A 21 -26.37 -32.23 30.05
C ALA A 21 -26.98 -32.41 31.46
N SER A 22 -28.01 -31.64 31.85
CA SER A 22 -28.70 -31.84 33.14
C SER A 22 -29.98 -32.69 33.06
N VAL A 23 -30.50 -33.01 31.86
CA VAL A 23 -31.72 -33.83 31.69
C VAL A 23 -31.41 -35.15 30.95
N ALA A 24 -30.29 -35.26 30.24
CA ALA A 24 -29.79 -36.49 29.62
C ALA A 24 -28.59 -37.13 30.35
N SER A 25 -28.35 -36.75 31.61
CA SER A 25 -27.37 -37.43 32.49
C SER A 25 -27.72 -38.89 32.80
N ASP A 26 -28.84 -39.41 32.28
CA ASP A 26 -29.26 -40.79 32.57
C ASP A 26 -29.02 -41.79 31.42
N ARG A 27 -28.72 -41.37 30.18
CA ARG A 27 -28.51 -42.32 29.05
C ARG A 27 -27.63 -41.79 27.91
N THR A 28 -26.34 -41.58 28.15
CA THR A 28 -25.26 -41.88 27.16
C THR A 28 -23.92 -41.78 27.88
N SER A 29 -23.41 -42.94 28.30
CA SER A 29 -22.04 -43.23 28.76
C SER A 29 -21.39 -42.19 29.67
N SER A 30 -21.27 -42.56 30.95
CA SER A 30 -20.18 -42.15 31.84
C SER A 30 -18.87 -41.97 31.06
N PRO A 31 -17.97 -41.03 31.45
CA PRO A 31 -16.59 -41.09 31.00
C PRO A 31 -16.15 -42.55 31.19
N THR A 32 -15.75 -43.21 30.10
CA THR A 32 -15.17 -44.55 30.20
C THR A 32 -14.16 -44.46 31.32
N GLU A 33 -14.34 -45.23 32.40
CA GLU A 33 -13.57 -45.16 33.66
C GLU A 33 -12.04 -45.31 33.46
N ASP A 34 -11.60 -45.49 32.20
CA ASP A 34 -10.24 -45.78 31.77
C ASP A 34 -9.54 -44.68 30.91
N SER A 35 -10.11 -43.48 30.66
CA SER A 35 -9.33 -42.44 29.91
C SER A 35 -8.26 -41.83 30.81
N VAL A 36 -7.00 -42.02 30.44
CA VAL A 36 -5.84 -41.51 31.18
C VAL A 36 -5.51 -40.12 30.68
N GLN A 37 -5.53 -39.14 31.58
CA GLN A 37 -5.24 -37.73 31.30
C GLN A 37 -4.44 -37.10 32.46
N PHE A 38 -3.72 -36.04 32.15
CA PHE A 38 -2.99 -35.28 33.17
C PHE A 38 -3.96 -34.54 34.09
N ASP A 39 -3.72 -34.69 35.39
CA ASP A 39 -4.36 -33.97 36.48
C ASP A 39 -3.25 -33.39 37.38
N PRO A 40 -3.15 -32.05 37.52
CA PRO A 40 -2.08 -31.42 38.31
C PRO A 40 -2.14 -31.77 39.80
N VAL A 41 -3.32 -32.10 40.34
CA VAL A 41 -3.49 -32.48 41.76
C VAL A 41 -2.95 -33.90 41.99
N ARG A 42 -3.21 -34.82 41.07
CA ARG A 42 -2.77 -36.22 41.19
C ARG A 42 -1.30 -36.42 40.82
N HIS A 43 -0.84 -35.76 39.75
CA HIS A 43 0.46 -36.05 39.14
C HIS A 43 1.53 -34.98 39.43
N GLY A 44 1.14 -33.83 39.97
CA GLY A 44 2.04 -32.69 40.16
C GLY A 44 2.27 -31.93 38.85
N THR A 45 3.47 -32.00 38.29
CA THR A 45 3.81 -31.30 37.04
C THR A 45 3.62 -32.18 35.79
N ALA A 46 3.55 -31.56 34.61
CA ALA A 46 3.40 -32.29 33.36
C ALA A 46 4.60 -33.22 33.08
N GLU A 47 5.79 -32.81 33.51
CA GLU A 47 7.03 -33.59 33.43
C GLU A 47 6.96 -34.82 34.33
N GLN A 48 6.44 -34.67 35.56
CA GLN A 48 6.24 -35.78 36.49
C GLN A 48 5.22 -36.78 35.94
N PHE A 49 4.14 -36.29 35.32
CA PHE A 49 3.21 -37.16 34.61
C PHE A 49 3.89 -37.89 33.47
N ALA A 50 4.69 -37.21 32.65
CA ALA A 50 5.36 -37.82 31.49
C ALA A 50 6.40 -38.90 31.87
N LEU A 51 6.98 -38.82 33.07
CA LEU A 51 7.86 -39.86 33.63
C LEU A 51 7.11 -40.97 34.38
N SER A 52 5.80 -40.83 34.56
CA SER A 52 4.98 -41.79 35.31
C SER A 52 4.61 -43.02 34.47
N ARG A 53 4.18 -44.10 35.13
CA ARG A 53 3.68 -45.30 34.45
C ARG A 53 2.40 -45.02 33.65
N GLU A 54 1.55 -44.12 34.12
CA GLU A 54 0.30 -43.76 33.45
C GLU A 54 0.53 -43.09 32.09
N PHE A 55 1.71 -42.48 31.87
CA PHE A 55 2.04 -41.90 30.57
C PHE A 55 2.16 -42.96 29.47
N ILE A 56 2.46 -44.21 29.82
CA ILE A 56 2.49 -45.33 28.87
C ILE A 56 1.08 -45.60 28.35
N ASP A 57 0.10 -45.61 29.24
CA ASP A 57 -1.31 -45.81 28.89
C ASP A 57 -1.86 -44.60 28.12
N PHE A 58 -1.52 -43.38 28.55
CA PHE A 58 -1.80 -42.15 27.80
C PHE A 58 -1.29 -42.24 26.35
N THR A 59 -0.03 -42.66 26.19
CA THR A 59 0.62 -42.80 24.88
C THR A 59 -0.11 -43.80 24.00
N ALA A 60 -0.43 -44.97 24.54
CA ALA A 60 -1.17 -45.99 23.82
C ALA A 60 -2.56 -45.51 23.38
N GLN A 61 -3.27 -44.76 24.24
CA GLN A 61 -4.58 -44.20 23.92
C GLN A 61 -4.51 -43.14 22.83
N VAL A 62 -3.55 -42.21 22.89
CA VAL A 62 -3.34 -41.18 21.87
C VAL A 62 -3.05 -41.82 20.50
N LEU A 63 -2.12 -42.77 20.45
CA LEU A 63 -1.78 -43.49 19.22
C LEU A 63 -2.99 -44.26 18.67
N ALA A 64 -3.79 -44.90 19.53
CA ALA A 64 -4.99 -45.62 19.10
C ALA A 64 -6.09 -44.71 18.51
N VAL A 65 -6.16 -43.43 18.90
CA VAL A 65 -7.04 -42.46 18.23
C VAL A 65 -6.49 -42.11 16.86
N PHE A 66 -5.20 -41.77 16.75
CA PHE A 66 -4.58 -41.44 15.47
C PHE A 66 -4.64 -42.61 14.47
N ASP A 67 -4.39 -43.84 14.91
CA ASP A 67 -4.50 -45.03 14.06
C ASP A 67 -5.92 -45.23 13.51
N ARG A 68 -6.95 -44.91 14.31
CA ARG A 68 -8.34 -44.96 13.87
C ARG A 68 -8.63 -43.90 12.81
N LEU A 69 -8.12 -42.67 13.00
CA LEU A 69 -8.26 -41.58 12.03
C LEU A 69 -7.52 -41.87 10.72
N SER A 70 -6.30 -42.40 10.77
CA SER A 70 -5.56 -42.85 9.58
C SER A 70 -6.30 -43.96 8.83
N LYS A 71 -6.82 -44.97 9.55
CA LYS A 71 -7.64 -46.05 8.95
C LYS A 71 -8.92 -45.52 8.29
N PHE A 72 -9.56 -44.52 8.90
CA PHE A 72 -10.74 -43.89 8.33
C PHE A 72 -10.40 -43.16 7.02
N ALA A 73 -9.29 -42.41 6.96
CA ALA A 73 -8.82 -41.82 5.70
C ALA A 73 -8.52 -42.88 4.62
N ASP A 74 -7.87 -43.98 5.01
CA ASP A 74 -7.55 -45.10 4.12
C ASP A 74 -8.79 -45.79 3.53
N GLN A 75 -9.91 -45.78 4.23
CA GLN A 75 -11.19 -46.32 3.73
C GLN A 75 -11.84 -45.42 2.68
N HIS A 76 -11.45 -44.14 2.60
CA HIS A 76 -12.08 -43.10 1.78
C HIS A 76 -11.10 -42.43 0.80
N ARG A 77 -10.21 -43.22 0.18
CA ARG A 77 -9.15 -42.73 -0.74
C ARG A 77 -9.63 -41.95 -1.96
N GLY A 78 -10.91 -42.07 -2.31
CA GLY A 78 -11.51 -41.31 -3.41
C GLY A 78 -11.81 -39.85 -3.06
N ASP A 79 -11.98 -39.55 -1.77
CA ASP A 79 -12.45 -38.25 -1.28
C ASP A 79 -11.35 -37.44 -0.58
N VAL A 80 -10.30 -38.11 -0.09
CA VAL A 80 -9.18 -37.50 0.64
C VAL A 80 -7.83 -38.12 0.25
N ASP A 81 -6.72 -37.43 0.55
CA ASP A 81 -5.36 -37.97 0.43
C ASP A 81 -4.94 -38.68 1.74
N PRO A 82 -5.01 -40.02 1.81
CA PRO A 82 -4.72 -40.76 3.04
C PRO A 82 -3.25 -40.67 3.45
N GLN A 83 -2.33 -40.53 2.49
CA GLN A 83 -0.90 -40.47 2.77
C GLN A 83 -0.53 -39.15 3.43
N ARG A 84 -1.06 -38.04 2.91
CA ARG A 84 -0.89 -36.73 3.52
C ARG A 84 -1.49 -36.67 4.92
N ILE A 85 -2.69 -37.23 5.11
CA ILE A 85 -3.36 -37.28 6.41
C ILE A 85 -2.53 -38.10 7.41
N ASP A 86 -2.11 -39.31 7.06
CA ASP A 86 -1.31 -40.17 7.93
C ASP A 86 0.02 -39.51 8.34
N MET A 87 0.69 -38.83 7.39
CA MET A 87 1.92 -38.09 7.68
C MET A 87 1.68 -36.95 8.69
N ALA A 88 0.60 -36.19 8.52
CA ALA A 88 0.24 -35.10 9.42
C ALA A 88 -0.14 -35.60 10.82
N LEU A 89 -0.93 -36.67 10.91
CA LEU A 89 -1.31 -37.28 12.20
C LEU A 89 -0.09 -37.86 12.92
N LYS A 90 0.85 -38.48 12.21
CA LYS A 90 2.13 -38.97 12.79
C LYS A 90 3.00 -37.83 13.29
N ALA A 91 3.09 -36.73 12.53
CA ALA A 91 3.80 -35.53 12.98
C ALA A 91 3.17 -34.96 14.25
N PHE A 92 1.84 -34.90 14.30
CA PHE A 92 1.11 -34.41 15.47
C PHE A 92 1.28 -35.32 16.69
N ALA A 93 1.18 -36.64 16.50
CA ALA A 93 1.46 -37.62 17.55
C ALA A 93 2.87 -37.46 18.10
N LYS A 94 3.87 -37.26 17.23
CA LYS A 94 5.26 -37.00 17.63
C LYS A 94 5.39 -35.72 18.45
N SER A 95 4.65 -34.65 18.12
CA SER A 95 4.64 -33.41 18.90
C SER A 95 4.05 -33.60 20.30
N ILE A 96 2.93 -34.34 20.42
CA ILE A 96 2.30 -34.63 21.71
C ILE A 96 3.19 -35.54 22.57
N LEU A 97 3.78 -36.57 21.97
CA LEU A 97 4.49 -37.63 22.68
C LEU A 97 6.02 -37.41 22.78
N GLY A 98 6.53 -36.35 22.16
CA GLY A 98 7.95 -36.01 22.09
C GLY A 98 8.50 -35.47 23.41
N VAL A 99 8.78 -36.38 24.34
CA VAL A 99 9.28 -36.07 25.69
C VAL A 99 10.74 -36.48 25.86
N ASP A 100 11.54 -35.62 26.49
CA ASP A 100 12.89 -35.96 26.96
C ASP A 100 12.78 -36.97 28.12
N GLN A 101 13.35 -38.17 27.93
CA GLN A 101 13.23 -39.26 28.91
C GLN A 101 13.91 -38.99 30.25
N SER A 102 14.87 -38.07 30.30
CA SER A 102 15.59 -37.72 31.52
C SER A 102 14.91 -36.62 32.33
N THR A 103 14.27 -35.67 31.66
CA THR A 103 13.66 -34.51 32.32
C THR A 103 12.12 -34.56 32.36
N GLY A 104 11.48 -35.40 31.53
CA GLY A 104 10.03 -35.41 31.35
C GLY A 104 9.50 -34.22 30.54
N GLN A 105 10.38 -33.33 30.07
CA GLN A 105 9.97 -32.11 29.38
C GLN A 105 9.54 -32.43 27.94
N ASN A 106 8.37 -31.93 27.53
CA ASN A 106 7.93 -32.00 26.14
C ASN A 106 8.68 -30.94 25.32
N ALA A 107 9.44 -31.38 24.32
CA ALA A 107 10.30 -30.50 23.52
C ALA A 107 9.52 -29.44 22.72
N ARG A 108 8.26 -29.72 22.37
CA ARG A 108 7.44 -28.84 21.53
C ARG A 108 6.61 -27.86 22.35
N PHE A 109 6.00 -28.31 23.43
CA PHE A 109 5.02 -27.53 24.19
C PHE A 109 5.57 -26.93 25.49
N GLY A 110 6.77 -27.35 25.94
CA GLY A 110 7.40 -26.83 27.15
C GLY A 110 6.43 -26.83 28.34
N ASP A 111 6.38 -25.71 29.07
CA ASP A 111 5.51 -25.50 30.24
C ASP A 111 4.01 -25.70 29.97
N GLN A 112 3.57 -25.64 28.70
CA GLN A 112 2.16 -25.78 28.31
C GLN A 112 1.76 -27.24 28.06
N ALA A 113 2.69 -28.20 28.14
CA ALA A 113 2.42 -29.62 27.90
C ALA A 113 1.27 -30.17 28.75
N GLY A 114 1.12 -29.69 30.00
CA GLY A 114 0.03 -30.10 30.89
C GLY A 114 -1.37 -29.83 30.31
N ARG A 115 -1.57 -28.74 29.55
CA ARG A 115 -2.86 -28.45 28.90
C ARG A 115 -3.16 -29.41 27.75
N ILE A 116 -2.13 -29.82 27.01
CA ILE A 116 -2.26 -30.81 25.94
C ILE A 116 -2.57 -32.20 26.52
N TYR A 117 -1.90 -32.60 27.59
CA TYR A 117 -2.11 -33.90 28.25
C TYR A 117 -3.44 -34.01 29.00
N SER A 118 -4.11 -32.88 29.25
CA SER A 118 -5.43 -32.82 29.89
C SER A 118 -6.52 -32.51 28.86
N ALA A 119 -6.89 -31.24 28.71
CA ALA A 119 -7.98 -30.81 27.82
C ALA A 119 -7.72 -31.17 26.34
N GLY A 120 -6.46 -31.16 25.88
CA GLY A 120 -6.12 -31.58 24.52
C GLY A 120 -6.43 -33.04 24.26
N LYS A 121 -6.07 -33.93 25.20
CA LYS A 121 -6.41 -35.35 25.16
C LYS A 121 -7.91 -35.58 25.18
N GLU A 122 -8.64 -34.86 26.03
CA GLU A 122 -10.10 -34.94 26.09
C GLU A 122 -10.75 -34.60 24.74
N LEU A 123 -10.32 -33.50 24.10
CA LEU A 123 -10.81 -33.11 22.78
C LEU A 123 -10.46 -34.17 21.73
N LEU A 124 -9.24 -34.70 21.74
CA LEU A 124 -8.81 -35.73 20.80
C LEU A 124 -9.65 -37.01 20.94
N ASP A 125 -9.93 -37.46 22.16
CA ASP A 125 -10.80 -38.61 22.42
C ASP A 125 -12.23 -38.36 21.90
N ARG A 126 -12.75 -37.16 22.10
CA ARG A 126 -14.07 -36.75 21.60
C ARG A 126 -14.11 -36.74 20.07
N ILE A 127 -13.07 -36.24 19.40
CA ILE A 127 -12.93 -36.29 17.94
C ILE A 127 -12.91 -37.73 17.46
N GLY A 128 -12.11 -38.59 18.09
CA GLY A 128 -12.02 -40.01 17.74
C GLY A 128 -13.38 -40.73 17.85
N ARG A 129 -14.18 -40.40 18.86
CA ARG A 129 -15.56 -40.92 18.99
C ARG A 129 -16.50 -40.33 17.94
N ALA A 130 -16.47 -39.03 17.72
CA ALA A 130 -17.35 -38.35 16.77
C ALA A 130 -17.08 -38.80 15.31
N MET A 131 -15.83 -39.07 14.95
CA MET A 131 -15.47 -39.63 13.64
C MET A 131 -15.98 -41.06 13.42
N ALA A 132 -16.12 -41.82 14.50
CA ALA A 132 -16.65 -43.18 14.45
C ALA A 132 -18.19 -43.22 14.44
N ASP A 133 -18.87 -42.09 14.70
CA ASP A 133 -20.33 -42.02 14.68
C ASP A 133 -20.86 -41.93 13.24
N GLU A 134 -21.49 -43.01 12.78
CA GLU A 134 -22.08 -43.10 11.44
C GLU A 134 -23.33 -42.21 11.27
N GLN A 135 -23.90 -41.68 12.35
CA GLN A 135 -24.98 -40.68 12.26
C GLN A 135 -24.47 -39.33 11.75
N VAL A 136 -23.17 -39.07 11.86
CA VAL A 136 -22.56 -37.87 11.28
C VAL A 136 -22.31 -38.08 9.78
N PRO A 137 -22.79 -37.17 8.91
CA PRO A 137 -22.59 -37.28 7.47
C PRO A 137 -21.12 -37.51 7.10
N LEU A 138 -20.87 -38.42 6.16
CA LEU A 138 -19.52 -38.80 5.76
C LEU A 138 -18.70 -37.59 5.29
N SER A 139 -19.30 -36.71 4.49
CA SER A 139 -18.66 -35.47 4.01
C SER A 139 -18.19 -34.57 5.16
N THR A 140 -18.98 -34.45 6.22
CA THR A 140 -18.63 -33.69 7.43
C THR A 140 -17.42 -34.30 8.15
N ARG A 141 -17.42 -35.62 8.33
CA ARG A 141 -16.31 -36.36 8.96
C ARG A 141 -15.02 -36.23 8.15
N LEU A 142 -15.08 -36.36 6.82
CA LEU A 142 -13.92 -36.23 5.94
C LEU A 142 -13.36 -34.80 5.94
N ARG A 143 -14.22 -33.78 5.87
CA ARG A 143 -13.80 -32.37 5.92
C ARG A 143 -13.12 -32.05 7.25
N ALA A 144 -13.70 -32.47 8.37
CA ALA A 144 -13.11 -32.23 9.68
C ALA A 144 -11.77 -32.96 9.87
N LEU A 145 -11.60 -34.14 9.26
CA LEU A 145 -10.34 -34.85 9.24
C LEU A 145 -9.28 -34.08 8.46
N GLN A 146 -9.63 -33.57 7.28
CA GLN A 146 -8.74 -32.72 6.49
C GLN A 146 -8.33 -31.47 7.28
N THR A 147 -9.29 -30.77 7.90
CA THR A 147 -9.01 -29.59 8.74
C THR A 147 -8.09 -29.93 9.92
N LEU A 148 -8.30 -31.06 10.60
CA LEU A 148 -7.41 -31.51 11.67
C LEU A 148 -5.97 -31.68 11.19
N THR A 149 -5.74 -31.98 9.90
CA THR A 149 -4.40 -32.22 9.34
C THR A 149 -3.72 -31.01 8.71
N GLN A 150 -4.41 -29.87 8.56
CA GLN A 150 -3.86 -28.71 7.83
C GLN A 150 -2.91 -27.84 8.68
N ASP A 151 -3.06 -27.81 10.01
CA ASP A 151 -2.36 -26.84 10.89
C ASP A 151 -1.87 -27.43 12.23
N VAL A 152 -1.37 -28.67 12.22
CA VAL A 152 -0.90 -29.37 13.44
C VAL A 152 0.47 -28.91 13.96
N ASP A 153 1.16 -28.01 13.25
CA ASP A 153 2.51 -27.52 13.60
C ASP A 153 2.49 -26.12 14.25
N VAL A 154 1.55 -25.88 15.16
CA VAL A 154 1.41 -24.61 15.90
C VAL A 154 1.79 -24.76 17.38
N CYS A 155 1.72 -23.66 18.15
CA CYS A 155 1.94 -23.68 19.61
C CYS A 155 0.78 -24.40 20.33
N ALA A 156 0.90 -24.62 21.65
CA ALA A 156 -0.12 -25.35 22.44
C ALA A 156 -1.54 -24.72 22.33
N ASP A 157 -1.65 -23.39 22.36
CA ASP A 157 -2.94 -22.71 22.20
C ASP A 157 -3.52 -22.91 20.79
N GLY A 158 -2.67 -22.85 19.77
CA GLY A 158 -3.07 -23.16 18.41
C GLY A 158 -3.60 -24.58 18.29
N VAL A 159 -2.93 -25.57 18.90
CA VAL A 159 -3.39 -26.97 18.89
C VAL A 159 -4.75 -27.12 19.57
N MET A 160 -4.93 -26.51 20.74
CA MET A 160 -6.20 -26.54 21.46
C MET A 160 -7.34 -25.94 20.64
N LEU A 161 -7.09 -24.81 19.96
CA LEU A 161 -8.05 -24.17 19.07
C LEU A 161 -8.43 -25.09 17.90
N HIS A 162 -7.44 -25.70 17.23
CA HIS A 162 -7.68 -26.60 16.10
C HIS A 162 -8.45 -27.86 16.50
N LEU A 163 -8.11 -28.48 17.64
CA LEU A 163 -8.86 -29.62 18.17
C LEU A 163 -10.31 -29.24 18.47
N SER A 164 -10.52 -28.09 19.11
CA SER A 164 -11.86 -27.58 19.40
C SER A 164 -12.66 -27.33 18.11
N GLN A 165 -12.05 -26.66 17.12
CA GLN A 165 -12.67 -26.38 15.82
C GLN A 165 -13.00 -27.66 15.04
N CYS A 166 -12.09 -28.64 15.03
CA CYS A 166 -12.33 -29.95 14.43
C CYS A 166 -13.53 -30.64 15.08
N LEU A 167 -13.58 -30.68 16.41
CA LEU A 167 -14.68 -31.30 17.13
C LEU A 167 -16.02 -30.59 16.87
N GLN A 168 -16.02 -29.25 16.87
CA GLN A 168 -17.20 -28.44 16.53
C GLN A 168 -17.68 -28.74 15.11
N ALA A 169 -16.77 -28.91 14.15
CA ALA A 169 -17.12 -29.22 12.77
C ALA A 169 -17.80 -30.60 12.60
N ILE A 170 -17.49 -31.57 13.48
CA ILE A 170 -18.04 -32.94 13.42
C ILE A 170 -19.35 -33.06 14.19
N ASP A 171 -19.59 -32.22 15.20
CA ASP A 171 -20.76 -32.34 16.07
C ASP A 171 -22.06 -32.03 15.31
N PRO A 172 -22.96 -33.03 15.10
CA PRO A 172 -24.17 -32.86 14.31
C PRO A 172 -25.22 -31.96 14.98
N ARG A 173 -25.12 -31.71 16.30
CA ARG A 173 -26.00 -30.77 17.02
C ARG A 173 -25.60 -29.32 16.79
N HIS A 174 -24.38 -29.09 16.32
CA HIS A 174 -23.74 -27.78 16.20
C HIS A 174 -23.19 -27.53 14.77
N GLY A 175 -23.40 -28.47 13.86
CA GLY A 175 -22.78 -28.52 12.53
C GLY A 175 -23.29 -27.44 11.58
N GLY A 176 -22.34 -26.64 11.07
CA GLY A 176 -22.55 -25.68 9.98
C GLY A 176 -22.75 -24.25 10.44
N LEU A 177 -23.98 -23.75 10.33
CA LEU A 177 -24.29 -22.33 10.48
C LEU A 177 -23.85 -21.75 11.82
N MET A 178 -24.03 -22.49 12.93
CA MET A 178 -23.61 -22.04 14.26
C MET A 178 -22.09 -21.84 14.35
N ASN A 179 -21.30 -22.76 13.81
CA ASN A 179 -19.84 -22.66 13.80
C ASN A 179 -19.36 -21.50 12.93
N SER A 180 -19.94 -21.36 11.73
CA SER A 180 -19.69 -20.21 10.85
C SER A 180 -20.01 -18.90 11.58
N ALA A 181 -21.15 -18.84 12.27
CA ALA A 181 -21.57 -17.68 13.05
C ALA A 181 -20.65 -17.37 14.22
N LEU A 182 -20.18 -18.38 14.96
CA LEU A 182 -19.21 -18.20 16.04
C LEU A 182 -17.86 -17.69 15.52
N ARG A 183 -17.39 -18.22 14.39
CA ARG A 183 -16.16 -17.74 13.75
C ARG A 183 -16.29 -16.28 13.34
N ILE A 184 -17.31 -15.94 12.55
CA ILE A 184 -17.56 -14.55 12.10
C ILE A 184 -17.81 -13.62 13.29
N SER A 185 -18.50 -14.10 14.33
CA SER A 185 -18.67 -13.37 15.59
C SER A 185 -17.32 -13.01 16.22
N ASN A 186 -16.36 -13.93 16.24
CA ASN A 186 -15.03 -13.67 16.80
C ASN A 186 -14.26 -12.67 15.93
N ASP A 187 -14.37 -12.79 14.61
CA ASP A 187 -13.71 -11.90 13.66
C ASP A 187 -14.22 -10.46 13.78
N LEU A 188 -15.55 -10.26 13.83
CA LEU A 188 -16.17 -8.95 14.04
C LEU A 188 -15.76 -8.31 15.37
N MET A 189 -15.68 -9.12 16.44
CA MET A 189 -15.21 -8.65 17.74
C MET A 189 -13.73 -8.24 17.66
N HIS A 190 -12.85 -9.08 17.09
CA HIS A 190 -11.43 -8.77 16.93
C HIS A 190 -11.21 -7.49 16.09
N GLU A 191 -11.93 -7.33 14.98
CA GLU A 191 -11.81 -6.16 14.12
C GLU A 191 -12.22 -4.88 14.85
N ALA A 192 -13.31 -4.92 15.62
CA ALA A 192 -13.74 -3.80 16.47
C ALA A 192 -12.65 -3.42 17.49
N MET A 193 -12.01 -4.41 18.13
CA MET A 193 -10.90 -4.16 19.06
C MET A 193 -9.70 -3.53 18.35
N LEU A 194 -9.29 -4.09 17.20
CA LEU A 194 -8.17 -3.60 16.41
C LEU A 194 -8.39 -2.17 15.92
N LYS A 195 -9.61 -1.82 15.48
CA LYS A 195 -9.97 -0.46 15.08
C LYS A 195 -9.70 0.54 16.19
N VAL A 196 -10.14 0.24 17.42
CA VAL A 196 -9.94 1.11 18.59
C VAL A 196 -8.46 1.17 19.00
N ILE A 197 -7.74 0.03 18.98
CA ILE A 197 -6.31 -0.05 19.29
C ILE A 197 -5.48 0.78 18.31
N ARG A 198 -5.73 0.63 17.00
CA ARG A 198 -5.01 1.36 15.94
C ARG A 198 -5.22 2.87 16.05
N GLN A 199 -6.43 3.30 16.38
CA GLN A 199 -6.73 4.71 16.61
C GLN A 199 -6.03 5.26 17.87
N ALA A 200 -6.03 4.50 18.97
CA ALA A 200 -5.43 4.95 20.22
C ALA A 200 -3.89 4.90 20.24
N HIS A 201 -3.28 4.04 19.41
CA HIS A 201 -1.84 3.77 19.43
C HIS A 201 -1.15 3.98 18.06
N ALA A 202 -1.72 4.79 17.17
CA ALA A 202 -1.22 5.00 15.79
C ALA A 202 0.29 5.30 15.74
N GLU A 203 0.79 6.27 16.52
CA GLU A 203 2.22 6.64 16.55
C GLU A 203 3.14 5.55 17.12
N HIS A 204 2.63 4.72 18.03
CA HIS A 204 3.38 3.60 18.61
C HIS A 204 3.46 2.45 17.61
N LEU A 205 2.33 2.10 16.98
CA LEU A 205 2.25 1.01 16.01
C LEU A 205 3.01 1.33 14.71
N GLN A 206 3.16 2.61 14.35
CA GLN A 206 4.07 3.01 13.26
C GLN A 206 5.54 2.65 13.56
N ARG A 207 5.95 2.67 14.84
CA ARG A 207 7.32 2.35 15.26
C ARG A 207 7.50 0.87 15.59
N ALA A 208 6.46 0.21 16.09
CA ALA A 208 6.49 -1.20 16.49
C ALA A 208 5.18 -1.92 16.08
N PRO A 209 5.02 -2.29 14.80
CA PRO A 209 3.80 -2.94 14.31
C PRO A 209 3.47 -4.27 15.01
N ALA A 210 4.51 -5.02 15.44
CA ALA A 210 4.36 -6.29 16.13
C ALA A 210 3.66 -6.19 17.49
N ASP A 211 3.68 -5.01 18.13
CA ASP A 211 3.00 -4.79 19.42
C ASP A 211 1.47 -4.81 19.30
N GLU A 212 0.90 -4.72 18.08
CA GLU A 212 -0.55 -4.77 17.85
C GLU A 212 -1.18 -6.04 18.44
N LEU A 213 -0.51 -7.18 18.31
CA LEU A 213 -0.98 -8.46 18.84
C LEU A 213 -1.02 -8.46 20.38
N HIS A 214 -0.03 -7.84 21.04
CA HIS A 214 0.04 -7.77 22.50
C HIS A 214 -1.01 -6.80 23.07
N PHE A 215 -1.30 -5.70 22.38
CA PHE A 215 -2.42 -4.82 22.73
C PHE A 215 -3.76 -5.54 22.53
N LEU A 216 -3.92 -6.28 21.44
CA LEU A 216 -5.13 -7.06 21.18
C LEU A 216 -5.34 -8.13 22.26
N ALA A 217 -4.30 -8.88 22.61
CA ALA A 217 -4.36 -9.89 23.66
C ALA A 217 -4.70 -9.27 25.04
N GLY A 218 -4.08 -8.15 25.39
CA GLY A 218 -4.39 -7.43 26.63
C GLY A 218 -5.82 -6.87 26.66
N MET A 219 -6.34 -6.43 25.52
CA MET A 219 -7.72 -5.99 25.37
C MET A 219 -8.70 -7.15 25.52
N ALA A 220 -8.44 -8.27 24.84
CA ALA A 220 -9.24 -9.49 24.95
C ALA A 220 -9.24 -10.02 26.39
N GLN A 221 -8.10 -10.00 27.09
CA GLN A 221 -8.01 -10.39 28.50
C GLN A 221 -8.91 -9.55 29.42
N ALA A 222 -9.00 -8.24 29.17
CA ALA A 222 -9.83 -7.34 29.96
C ALA A 222 -11.33 -7.49 29.65
N ILE A 223 -11.69 -7.66 28.37
CA ILE A 223 -13.07 -7.56 27.91
C ILE A 223 -13.78 -8.92 27.88
N PHE A 224 -13.14 -9.99 27.39
CA PHE A 224 -13.79 -11.28 27.18
C PHE A 224 -14.52 -11.86 28.40
N PRO A 225 -14.02 -11.71 29.65
CA PRO A 225 -14.76 -12.13 30.83
C PRO A 225 -16.15 -11.49 30.97
N HIS A 226 -16.35 -10.25 30.50
CA HIS A 226 -17.64 -9.56 30.53
C HIS A 226 -18.69 -10.25 29.64
N PHE A 227 -18.24 -10.95 28.60
CA PHE A 227 -19.08 -11.72 27.69
C PHE A 227 -19.11 -13.22 28.01
N GLY A 228 -18.54 -13.63 29.15
CA GLY A 228 -18.42 -15.04 29.54
C GLY A 228 -17.44 -15.84 28.68
N ARG A 229 -16.51 -15.18 27.98
CA ARG A 229 -15.49 -15.81 27.13
C ARG A 229 -14.20 -16.05 27.91
N THR A 230 -13.51 -17.14 27.60
CA THR A 230 -12.18 -17.40 28.15
C THR A 230 -11.16 -16.45 27.51
N PRO A 231 -10.41 -15.66 28.29
CA PRO A 231 -9.40 -14.76 27.74
C PRO A 231 -8.19 -15.54 27.18
N PRO A 232 -7.51 -15.02 26.14
CA PRO A 232 -6.28 -15.63 25.64
C PRO A 232 -5.14 -15.50 26.67
N SER A 233 -4.33 -16.56 26.83
CA SER A 233 -3.13 -16.51 27.67
C SER A 233 -1.96 -15.91 26.90
N ASP A 234 -1.65 -14.64 27.13
CA ASP A 234 -0.44 -13.98 26.63
C ASP A 234 0.28 -13.29 27.80
N ARG A 235 1.54 -13.66 28.04
CA ARG A 235 2.39 -13.10 29.10
C ARG A 235 2.90 -11.70 28.75
N LEU A 236 2.91 -11.34 27.47
CA LEU A 236 3.34 -10.03 26.96
C LEU A 236 2.17 -9.09 26.71
N ALA A 237 0.95 -9.51 27.07
CA ALA A 237 -0.27 -8.74 26.92
C ALA A 237 -0.14 -7.35 27.56
N ARG A 238 -0.52 -6.31 26.81
CA ARG A 238 -0.50 -4.92 27.29
C ARG A 238 -1.89 -4.54 27.76
N HIS A 239 -2.07 -4.41 29.07
CA HIS A 239 -3.39 -4.14 29.65
C HIS A 239 -3.89 -2.72 29.31
N PRO A 240 -5.11 -2.59 28.76
CA PRO A 240 -5.68 -1.30 28.38
C PRO A 240 -6.22 -0.52 29.59
N THR A 241 -6.30 0.80 29.44
CA THR A 241 -7.02 1.66 30.40
C THR A 241 -8.52 1.38 30.38
N THR A 242 -9.23 1.67 31.46
CA THR A 242 -10.69 1.49 31.56
C THR A 242 -11.45 2.28 30.50
N GLU A 243 -10.98 3.49 30.15
CA GLU A 243 -11.58 4.29 29.07
C GLU A 243 -11.48 3.57 27.72
N LEU A 244 -10.32 2.99 27.41
CA LEU A 244 -10.12 2.27 26.15
C LEU A 244 -10.94 0.98 26.12
N GLN A 245 -11.09 0.29 27.26
CA GLN A 245 -11.98 -0.87 27.40
C GLN A 245 -13.43 -0.49 27.08
N TRP A 246 -13.96 0.61 27.63
CA TRP A 246 -15.33 1.05 27.34
C TRP A 246 -15.55 1.46 25.88
N LYS A 247 -14.59 2.16 25.27
CA LYS A 247 -14.64 2.48 23.83
C LYS A 247 -14.68 1.22 22.99
N CYS A 248 -13.87 0.23 23.36
CA CYS A 248 -13.80 -1.05 22.70
C CYS A 248 -15.10 -1.87 22.86
N ILE A 249 -15.68 -1.93 24.06
CA ILE A 249 -16.99 -2.55 24.30
C ILE A 249 -18.07 -1.88 23.44
N THR A 250 -18.08 -0.54 23.39
CA THR A 250 -19.07 0.22 22.59
C THR A 250 -18.93 -0.08 21.09
N GLU A 251 -17.70 -0.11 20.58
CA GLU A 251 -17.45 -0.45 19.17
C GLU A 251 -17.81 -1.92 18.88
N MET A 252 -17.50 -2.84 19.80
CA MET A 252 -17.90 -4.25 19.69
C MET A 252 -19.41 -4.40 19.70
N GLU A 253 -20.13 -3.71 20.59
CA GLU A 253 -21.60 -3.71 20.62
C GLU A 253 -22.19 -3.22 19.29
N HIS A 254 -21.60 -2.19 18.68
CA HIS A 254 -22.05 -1.67 17.39
C HIS A 254 -21.71 -2.62 16.22
N ALA A 255 -20.49 -3.16 16.18
CA ALA A 255 -20.03 -4.07 15.13
C ALA A 255 -20.75 -5.42 15.19
N HIS A 256 -20.99 -5.94 16.40
CA HIS A 256 -21.53 -7.27 16.65
C HIS A 256 -23.06 -7.31 16.78
N GLN A 257 -23.79 -6.43 16.10
CA GLN A 257 -25.25 -6.53 16.02
C GLN A 257 -25.67 -7.81 15.25
N PRO A 258 -26.80 -8.46 15.61
CA PRO A 258 -27.28 -9.66 14.89
C PRO A 258 -27.42 -9.46 13.37
N SER A 259 -27.84 -8.27 12.95
CA SER A 259 -27.91 -7.89 11.54
C SER A 259 -26.55 -7.89 10.84
N ASN A 260 -25.50 -7.41 11.52
CA ASN A 260 -24.14 -7.37 10.97
C ASN A 260 -23.54 -8.78 10.90
N LEU A 261 -23.74 -9.59 11.94
CA LEU A 261 -23.32 -10.98 11.94
C LEU A 261 -23.95 -11.75 10.77
N ALA A 262 -25.25 -11.57 10.55
CA ALA A 262 -25.96 -12.24 9.48
C ALA A 262 -25.54 -11.75 8.09
N LEU A 263 -25.29 -10.44 7.92
CA LEU A 263 -24.75 -9.88 6.67
C LEU A 263 -23.33 -10.40 6.39
N ALA A 264 -22.45 -10.44 7.40
CA ALA A 264 -21.10 -10.96 7.24
C ALA A 264 -21.09 -12.47 6.89
N LEU A 265 -22.00 -13.26 7.47
CA LEU A 265 -22.21 -14.65 7.07
C LEU A 265 -22.71 -14.76 5.63
N ALA A 266 -23.67 -13.93 5.26
CA ALA A 266 -24.23 -13.91 3.92
C ALA A 266 -23.19 -13.49 2.87
N ASP A 267 -22.34 -12.51 3.15
CA ASP A 267 -21.22 -12.14 2.28
C ASP A 267 -20.22 -13.29 2.09
N GLN A 268 -19.90 -14.02 3.16
CA GLN A 268 -18.98 -15.16 3.05
C GLN A 268 -19.59 -16.32 2.24
N ALA A 269 -20.88 -16.63 2.47
CA ALA A 269 -21.60 -17.64 1.72
C ALA A 269 -21.73 -17.26 0.24
N ARG A 270 -22.06 -15.99 -0.03
CA ARG A 270 -22.15 -15.41 -1.37
C ARG A 270 -20.81 -15.49 -2.10
N GLY A 271 -19.71 -15.06 -1.47
CA GLY A 271 -18.37 -15.15 -2.08
C GLY A 271 -17.98 -16.60 -2.42
N SER A 272 -18.26 -17.55 -1.52
CA SER A 272 -18.01 -18.98 -1.77
C SER A 272 -18.85 -19.52 -2.94
N LEU A 273 -20.09 -19.03 -3.09
CA LEU A 273 -20.97 -19.38 -4.20
C LEU A 273 -20.46 -18.78 -5.52
N GLU A 274 -20.04 -17.51 -5.51
CA GLU A 274 -19.49 -16.80 -6.66
C GLU A 274 -18.25 -17.50 -7.23
N ASP A 275 -17.31 -17.88 -6.37
CA ASP A 275 -16.10 -18.59 -6.77
C ASP A 275 -16.45 -19.93 -7.42
N ALA A 276 -17.31 -20.73 -6.76
CA ALA A 276 -17.72 -22.04 -7.27
C ALA A 276 -18.51 -21.97 -8.58
N LEU A 277 -19.39 -20.99 -8.73
CA LEU A 277 -20.16 -20.79 -9.96
C LEU A 277 -19.29 -20.25 -11.09
N SER A 278 -18.40 -19.30 -10.80
CA SER A 278 -17.47 -18.73 -11.76
C SER A 278 -16.58 -19.82 -12.38
N GLU A 279 -16.08 -20.72 -11.52
CA GLU A 279 -15.29 -21.87 -11.95
C GLU A 279 -16.10 -22.84 -12.83
N ARG A 280 -17.29 -23.26 -12.39
CA ARG A 280 -18.08 -24.31 -13.06
C ARG A 280 -18.84 -23.85 -14.29
N LEU A 281 -19.27 -22.59 -14.35
CA LEU A 281 -19.95 -22.00 -15.50
C LEU A 281 -18.96 -21.33 -16.47
N HIS A 282 -17.69 -21.20 -16.09
CA HIS A 282 -16.66 -20.47 -16.86
C HIS A 282 -17.06 -19.03 -17.17
N LEU A 283 -17.75 -18.38 -16.22
CA LEU A 283 -18.18 -16.99 -16.32
C LEU A 283 -17.46 -16.17 -15.26
N PRO A 284 -16.90 -15.00 -15.61
CA PRO A 284 -16.33 -14.12 -14.60
C PRO A 284 -17.43 -13.61 -13.64
N VAL A 285 -17.09 -13.39 -12.37
CA VAL A 285 -18.05 -13.01 -11.30
C VAL A 285 -18.94 -11.82 -11.69
N TYR A 286 -18.40 -10.80 -12.37
CA TYR A 286 -19.21 -9.64 -12.78
C TYR A 286 -20.35 -10.02 -13.76
N LYS A 287 -20.20 -11.08 -14.56
CA LYS A 287 -21.26 -11.60 -15.43
C LYS A 287 -22.35 -12.31 -14.63
N LEU A 288 -21.98 -13.06 -13.59
CA LEU A 288 -22.94 -13.72 -12.70
C LEU A 288 -23.91 -12.73 -12.04
N HIS A 289 -23.43 -11.52 -11.74
CA HIS A 289 -24.24 -10.43 -11.18
C HIS A 289 -25.03 -9.60 -12.18
N GLN A 290 -24.58 -9.52 -13.44
CA GLN A 290 -25.30 -8.80 -14.49
C GLN A 290 -26.47 -9.63 -15.01
N SER A 291 -26.14 -10.78 -15.61
CA SER A 291 -27.09 -11.80 -16.08
C SER A 291 -26.33 -12.95 -16.74
N PHE A 292 -26.89 -14.15 -16.64
CA PHE A 292 -26.48 -15.33 -17.39
C PHE A 292 -27.71 -16.16 -17.79
N GLU A 293 -27.56 -17.00 -18.81
CA GLU A 293 -28.63 -17.88 -19.27
C GLU A 293 -28.96 -18.92 -18.19
N PHE A 294 -30.23 -19.00 -17.79
CA PHE A 294 -30.70 -19.89 -16.73
C PHE A 294 -31.40 -21.12 -17.29
N ASN A 295 -30.65 -21.90 -18.06
CA ASN A 295 -31.10 -23.17 -18.62
C ASN A 295 -31.01 -24.31 -17.59
N THR A 296 -31.43 -25.53 -17.97
CA THR A 296 -31.43 -26.70 -17.08
C THR A 296 -30.04 -27.05 -16.55
N GLU A 297 -29.00 -26.86 -17.36
CA GLU A 297 -27.61 -27.14 -16.98
C GLU A 297 -27.11 -26.12 -15.94
N ALA A 298 -27.28 -24.82 -16.22
CA ALA A 298 -26.90 -23.75 -15.29
C ALA A 298 -27.63 -23.89 -13.95
N ARG A 299 -28.91 -24.26 -13.98
CA ARG A 299 -29.68 -24.55 -12.76
C ARG A 299 -29.13 -25.73 -11.98
N ALA A 300 -28.78 -26.84 -12.64
CA ALA A 300 -28.22 -28.01 -11.97
C ALA A 300 -26.83 -27.70 -11.35
N VAL A 301 -26.02 -26.90 -12.03
CA VAL A 301 -24.74 -26.40 -11.48
C VAL A 301 -24.98 -25.54 -10.25
N LEU A 302 -25.94 -24.61 -10.30
CA LEU A 302 -26.32 -23.77 -9.17
C LEU A 302 -26.78 -24.60 -7.96
N GLU A 303 -27.72 -25.51 -8.16
CA GLU A 303 -28.22 -26.40 -7.11
C GLU A 303 -27.08 -27.23 -6.48
N SER A 304 -26.16 -27.75 -7.30
CA SER A 304 -24.98 -28.47 -6.81
C SER A 304 -24.04 -27.60 -5.98
N CYS A 305 -23.79 -26.35 -6.42
CA CYS A 305 -22.96 -25.41 -5.65
C CYS A 305 -23.62 -25.04 -4.32
N VAL A 306 -24.93 -24.82 -4.32
CA VAL A 306 -25.70 -24.52 -3.10
C VAL A 306 -25.65 -25.68 -2.11
N GLN A 307 -25.88 -26.92 -2.57
CA GLN A 307 -25.76 -28.12 -1.74
C GLN A 307 -24.37 -28.28 -1.11
N ALA A 308 -23.30 -27.85 -1.80
CA ALA A 308 -21.95 -27.90 -1.25
C ALA A 308 -21.73 -26.90 -0.08
N LEU A 309 -22.53 -25.84 -0.01
CA LEU A 309 -22.50 -24.80 1.04
C LEU A 309 -23.38 -25.15 2.25
N GLU A 310 -24.41 -25.98 2.08
CA GLU A 310 -25.33 -26.37 3.16
C GLU A 310 -24.65 -26.86 4.44
N PRO A 311 -23.57 -27.68 4.40
CA PRO A 311 -22.88 -28.11 5.62
C PRO A 311 -22.27 -26.97 6.43
N SER A 312 -22.09 -25.79 5.85
CA SER A 312 -21.48 -24.61 6.50
C SER A 312 -22.50 -23.53 6.86
N TYR A 313 -23.61 -23.44 6.14
CA TYR A 313 -24.57 -22.32 6.28
C TYR A 313 -26.02 -22.77 6.51
N GLY A 314 -26.30 -24.07 6.51
CA GLY A 314 -27.66 -24.62 6.52
C GLY A 314 -28.32 -24.57 5.14
N GLU A 315 -29.59 -24.94 5.07
CA GLU A 315 -30.38 -24.88 3.84
C GLU A 315 -30.40 -23.44 3.29
N LEU A 316 -30.06 -23.25 2.01
CA LEU A 316 -30.06 -21.94 1.35
C LEU A 316 -31.06 -21.96 0.17
N PRO A 317 -32.25 -21.34 0.33
CA PRO A 317 -33.22 -21.26 -0.75
C PRO A 317 -32.67 -20.54 -1.99
N LEU A 318 -33.02 -21.01 -3.20
CA LEU A 318 -32.50 -20.40 -4.44
C LEU A 318 -32.98 -18.96 -4.63
N ASP A 319 -34.21 -18.65 -4.20
CA ASP A 319 -34.86 -17.35 -4.29
C ASP A 319 -34.25 -16.28 -3.37
N VAL A 320 -33.42 -16.67 -2.38
CA VAL A 320 -32.63 -15.71 -1.59
C VAL A 320 -31.24 -15.47 -2.16
N LEU A 321 -30.81 -16.28 -3.12
CA LEU A 321 -29.48 -16.23 -3.75
C LEU A 321 -29.51 -15.62 -5.15
N VAL A 322 -30.57 -15.93 -5.90
CA VAL A 322 -30.66 -15.66 -7.33
C VAL A 322 -31.99 -15.01 -7.67
N ASP A 323 -31.92 -13.97 -8.49
CA ASP A 323 -33.07 -13.36 -9.15
C ASP A 323 -33.15 -13.89 -10.59
N TRP A 324 -34.33 -14.26 -11.07
CA TRP A 324 -34.51 -14.71 -12.45
C TRP A 324 -35.81 -14.20 -13.05
N ARG A 325 -35.80 -14.00 -14.37
CA ARG A 325 -36.96 -13.54 -15.13
C ARG A 325 -36.97 -14.09 -16.56
N GLU A 326 -38.14 -14.05 -17.18
CA GLU A 326 -38.32 -14.38 -18.59
C GLU A 326 -37.76 -13.26 -19.48
N ASN A 327 -36.99 -13.64 -20.50
CA ASN A 327 -36.44 -12.75 -21.52
C ASN A 327 -36.66 -13.39 -22.90
N GLY A 328 -37.83 -13.13 -23.49
CA GLY A 328 -38.27 -13.82 -24.71
C GLY A 328 -38.55 -15.29 -24.42
N ASP A 329 -37.95 -16.19 -25.19
CA ASP A 329 -38.09 -17.65 -25.02
C ASP A 329 -37.09 -18.26 -24.02
N GLN A 330 -36.25 -17.44 -23.39
CA GLN A 330 -35.21 -17.88 -22.46
C GLN A 330 -35.43 -17.30 -21.06
N TYR A 331 -34.97 -18.03 -20.03
CA TYR A 331 -34.85 -17.51 -18.68
C TYR A 331 -33.44 -16.95 -18.49
N VAL A 332 -33.35 -15.78 -17.87
CA VAL A 332 -32.08 -15.20 -17.44
C VAL A 332 -32.07 -15.09 -15.92
N ALA A 333 -30.94 -15.41 -15.32
CA ALA A 333 -30.71 -15.33 -13.89
C ALA A 333 -29.53 -14.42 -13.58
N ARG A 334 -29.47 -13.95 -12.34
CA ARG A 334 -28.31 -13.27 -11.77
C ARG A 334 -28.19 -13.53 -10.28
N LEU A 335 -26.97 -13.50 -9.76
CA LEU A 335 -26.74 -13.48 -8.32
C LEU A 335 -27.10 -12.11 -7.76
N HIS A 336 -27.77 -12.07 -6.60
CA HIS A 336 -28.01 -10.81 -5.91
C HIS A 336 -26.67 -10.11 -5.57
N ASN A 337 -26.52 -8.85 -5.97
CA ASN A 337 -25.34 -8.04 -5.61
C ASN A 337 -25.32 -7.68 -4.11
N ASN A 338 -26.49 -7.69 -3.47
CA ASN A 338 -26.64 -7.33 -2.08
C ASN A 338 -27.00 -8.60 -1.27
N PRO A 339 -26.25 -8.93 -0.20
CA PRO A 339 -26.46 -10.14 0.59
C PRO A 339 -27.67 -10.06 1.54
N MET A 340 -28.53 -9.04 1.44
CA MET A 340 -29.59 -8.78 2.43
C MET A 340 -30.61 -9.89 2.61
N LEU A 341 -31.11 -10.48 1.52
CA LEU A 341 -32.10 -11.56 1.61
C LEU A 341 -31.49 -12.81 2.23
N LEU A 342 -30.29 -13.16 1.79
CA LEU A 342 -29.51 -14.23 2.39
C LEU A 342 -29.22 -13.95 3.88
N GLY A 343 -28.84 -12.72 4.24
CA GLY A 343 -28.62 -12.29 5.61
C GLY A 343 -29.89 -12.40 6.46
N LEU A 344 -31.05 -12.01 5.94
CA LEU A 344 -32.33 -12.17 6.63
C LEU A 344 -32.64 -13.65 6.88
N HIS A 345 -32.44 -14.51 5.89
CA HIS A 345 -32.64 -15.96 6.00
C HIS A 345 -31.69 -16.60 7.04
N LEU A 346 -30.41 -16.26 6.99
CA LEU A 346 -29.41 -16.75 7.95
C LEU A 346 -29.69 -16.25 9.37
N LEU A 347 -30.17 -15.01 9.52
CA LEU A 347 -30.57 -14.48 10.82
C LEU A 347 -31.76 -15.25 11.41
N GLN A 348 -32.81 -15.49 10.62
CA GLN A 348 -33.95 -16.30 11.05
C GLN A 348 -33.53 -17.74 11.42
N SER A 349 -32.55 -18.28 10.70
CA SER A 349 -31.98 -19.59 11.00
C SER A 349 -31.19 -19.57 12.32
N LEU A 350 -30.42 -18.52 12.60
CA LEU A 350 -29.74 -18.32 13.89
C LEU A 350 -30.69 -18.12 15.07
N GLU A 351 -31.84 -17.47 14.86
CA GLU A 351 -32.90 -17.38 15.86
C GLU A 351 -33.51 -18.75 16.18
N LYS A 352 -33.80 -19.56 15.15
CA LYS A 352 -34.30 -20.94 15.32
C LYS A 352 -33.30 -21.81 16.07
N LEU A 353 -31.99 -21.59 15.87
CA LEU A 353 -30.92 -22.27 16.58
C LEU A 353 -30.67 -21.69 18.00
N GLY A 354 -31.37 -20.63 18.40
CA GLY A 354 -31.19 -19.99 19.72
C GLY A 354 -29.86 -19.24 19.89
N ALA A 355 -29.13 -18.95 18.81
CA ALA A 355 -27.93 -18.10 18.86
C ALA A 355 -28.31 -16.64 19.17
N VAL A 356 -29.33 -16.16 18.47
CA VAL A 356 -29.89 -14.81 18.58
C VAL A 356 -31.21 -14.91 19.32
N LYS A 357 -31.45 -14.03 20.30
CA LYS A 357 -32.74 -13.96 21.00
C LYS A 357 -33.80 -13.46 20.03
N ASP A 358 -35.03 -13.95 20.14
CA ASP A 358 -36.13 -13.47 19.29
C ASP A 358 -36.39 -11.98 19.58
N THR A 359 -35.87 -11.11 18.71
CA THR A 359 -36.06 -9.66 18.80
C THR A 359 -37.13 -9.17 17.82
N ARG A 360 -38.22 -9.92 17.64
CA ARG A 360 -39.37 -9.47 16.83
C ARG A 360 -39.91 -8.08 17.21
N SER A 361 -39.68 -7.61 18.43
CA SER A 361 -40.02 -6.24 18.83
C SER A 361 -39.14 -5.14 18.23
N GLU A 362 -38.00 -5.48 17.62
CA GLU A 362 -37.06 -4.52 17.02
C GLU A 362 -37.33 -4.25 15.54
N TYR A 363 -38.32 -4.94 14.94
CA TYR A 363 -38.73 -4.65 13.58
C TYR A 363 -39.45 -3.30 13.51
N SER A 364 -38.96 -2.43 12.63
CA SER A 364 -39.67 -1.20 12.27
C SER A 364 -40.15 -1.33 10.83
N GLY A 365 -41.47 -1.23 10.63
CA GLY A 365 -42.10 -1.31 9.31
C GLY A 365 -42.56 0.07 8.82
N ILE A 366 -42.24 0.40 7.58
CA ILE A 366 -42.70 1.61 6.88
C ILE A 366 -43.57 1.14 5.72
N VAL A 367 -44.86 1.49 5.75
CA VAL A 367 -45.77 1.20 4.64
C VAL A 367 -45.38 2.07 3.45
N LEU A 368 -45.12 1.42 2.31
CA LEU A 368 -44.79 2.10 1.06
C LEU A 368 -46.08 2.50 0.33
N PHE A 369 -46.10 3.71 -0.21
CA PHE A 369 -47.22 4.16 -1.04
C PHE A 369 -47.21 3.40 -2.38
N PRO A 370 -48.39 2.99 -2.91
CA PRO A 370 -48.48 2.36 -4.23
C PRO A 370 -47.83 3.24 -5.29
N THR A 371 -47.00 2.63 -6.14
CA THR A 371 -46.33 3.32 -7.24
C THR A 371 -47.13 3.17 -8.53
N ARG A 372 -46.72 3.84 -9.60
CA ARG A 372 -47.39 3.69 -10.91
C ARG A 372 -47.28 2.27 -11.46
N GLN A 373 -46.22 1.54 -11.09
CA GLN A 373 -45.97 0.19 -11.55
C GLN A 373 -46.54 -0.87 -10.60
N ARG A 374 -46.66 -0.56 -9.29
CA ARG A 374 -47.15 -1.51 -8.27
C ARG A 374 -48.40 -0.99 -7.57
N HIS A 375 -49.53 -1.65 -7.82
CA HIS A 375 -50.83 -1.30 -7.24
C HIS A 375 -51.07 -1.84 -5.82
N GLN A 376 -50.13 -2.59 -5.25
CA GLN A 376 -50.33 -3.32 -4.00
C GLN A 376 -49.52 -2.70 -2.86
N ALA A 377 -50.04 -2.86 -1.64
CA ALA A 377 -49.38 -2.35 -0.44
C ALA A 377 -48.15 -3.22 -0.11
N ALA A 378 -46.99 -2.59 -0.04
CA ALA A 378 -45.73 -3.20 0.38
C ALA A 378 -45.25 -2.54 1.67
N THR A 379 -44.51 -3.27 2.50
CA THR A 379 -43.92 -2.72 3.74
C THR A 379 -42.41 -2.86 3.69
N LEU A 380 -41.70 -1.74 3.79
CA LEU A 380 -40.26 -1.73 4.01
C LEU A 380 -39.99 -2.04 5.47
N TRP A 381 -39.27 -3.12 5.73
CA TRP A 381 -38.83 -3.48 7.07
C TRP A 381 -37.38 -3.11 7.27
N THR A 382 -37.07 -2.64 8.48
CA THR A 382 -35.70 -2.46 8.95
C THR A 382 -35.49 -3.22 10.25
N ARG A 383 -34.31 -3.83 10.38
CA ARG A 383 -33.86 -4.50 11.60
C ARG A 383 -32.46 -4.06 12.00
N SER A 384 -32.34 -3.61 13.25
CA SER A 384 -31.09 -3.17 13.88
C SER A 384 -30.28 -2.21 12.99
N GLY A 385 -30.98 -1.35 12.23
CA GLY A 385 -30.41 -0.32 11.36
C GLY A 385 -29.69 -0.79 10.09
N ASN A 386 -29.41 -2.09 9.92
CA ASN A 386 -28.53 -2.59 8.86
C ASN A 386 -29.17 -3.56 7.87
N LEU A 387 -30.20 -4.31 8.28
CA LEU A 387 -30.97 -5.17 7.39
C LEU A 387 -32.23 -4.44 6.92
N HIS A 388 -32.40 -4.32 5.61
CA HIS A 388 -33.54 -3.68 4.98
C HIS A 388 -34.09 -4.57 3.88
N TRP A 389 -35.41 -4.82 3.88
CA TRP A 389 -36.07 -5.58 2.83
C TRP A 389 -37.50 -5.10 2.68
N VAL A 390 -38.12 -5.40 1.55
CA VAL A 390 -39.53 -5.13 1.34
C VAL A 390 -40.30 -6.43 1.47
N GLN A 391 -41.44 -6.38 2.16
CA GLN A 391 -42.37 -7.50 2.23
C GLN A 391 -43.60 -7.20 1.38
N GLU A 392 -43.88 -8.10 0.44
CA GLU A 392 -45.00 -8.04 -0.49
C GLU A 392 -45.69 -9.41 -0.50
N HIS A 393 -47.01 -9.46 -0.29
CA HIS A 393 -47.79 -10.70 -0.07
C HIS A 393 -47.26 -11.65 1.00
N GLY A 394 -46.59 -11.10 2.01
CA GLY A 394 -45.98 -11.90 3.07
C GLY A 394 -44.59 -12.44 2.74
N GLN A 395 -44.11 -12.29 1.50
CA GLN A 395 -42.79 -12.75 1.08
C GLN A 395 -41.74 -11.62 1.13
N PRO A 396 -40.54 -11.86 1.67
CA PRO A 396 -39.46 -10.89 1.64
C PRO A 396 -38.84 -10.80 0.24
N ARG A 397 -38.52 -9.59 -0.20
CA ARG A 397 -37.75 -9.31 -1.42
C ARG A 397 -36.79 -8.14 -1.22
N GLY A 398 -35.81 -8.04 -2.10
CA GLY A 398 -34.88 -6.92 -2.11
C GLY A 398 -35.61 -5.58 -2.32
N VAL A 399 -35.06 -4.52 -1.75
CA VAL A 399 -35.47 -3.15 -2.06
C VAL A 399 -35.10 -2.87 -3.51
N CYS A 400 -36.02 -2.34 -4.32
CA CYS A 400 -35.81 -1.96 -5.72
C CYS A 400 -35.99 -0.45 -5.93
N ILE A 401 -35.65 0.06 -7.12
CA ILE A 401 -35.69 1.50 -7.43
C ILE A 401 -37.11 2.08 -7.24
N ASP A 402 -38.14 1.34 -7.64
CA ASP A 402 -39.54 1.76 -7.47
C ASP A 402 -39.92 2.01 -6.01
N ASP A 403 -39.42 1.20 -5.08
CA ASP A 403 -39.75 1.30 -3.65
C ASP A 403 -39.33 2.66 -3.07
N LEU A 404 -38.25 3.26 -3.61
CA LEU A 404 -37.76 4.57 -3.20
C LEU A 404 -38.79 5.67 -3.47
N SER A 405 -39.59 5.53 -4.53
CA SER A 405 -40.65 6.49 -4.86
C SER A 405 -41.87 6.38 -3.93
N GLY A 406 -42.06 5.22 -3.31
CA GLY A 406 -43.11 4.94 -2.32
C GLY A 406 -42.75 5.37 -0.90
N LEU A 407 -41.52 5.87 -0.66
CA LEU A 407 -41.11 6.37 0.65
C LEU A 407 -41.84 7.68 1.02
N PRO A 408 -42.25 7.86 2.29
CA PRO A 408 -42.88 9.09 2.74
C PRO A 408 -41.92 10.28 2.61
N ARG A 409 -42.30 11.28 1.79
CA ARG A 409 -41.47 12.48 1.50
C ARG A 409 -41.36 13.46 2.67
N GLN A 410 -42.26 13.38 3.64
CA GLN A 410 -42.23 14.21 4.83
C GLN A 410 -42.17 13.31 6.06
N ALA A 411 -41.34 13.72 7.04
CA ALA A 411 -41.38 13.22 8.40
C ALA A 411 -42.69 13.67 9.06
N SER A 412 -43.84 13.21 8.57
CA SER A 412 -44.96 13.05 9.48
C SER A 412 -44.45 12.13 10.57
N PRO A 413 -44.46 12.53 11.85
CA PRO A 413 -44.03 11.66 12.93
C PRO A 413 -44.93 10.43 12.88
N VAL A 414 -44.45 9.37 12.24
CA VAL A 414 -45.13 8.09 12.23
C VAL A 414 -45.00 7.59 13.65
N SER A 415 -46.08 7.72 14.40
CA SER A 415 -46.21 7.27 15.77
C SER A 415 -45.71 5.82 15.87
N GLY A 416 -44.53 5.61 16.46
CA GLY A 416 -43.95 4.27 16.66
C GLY A 416 -42.64 3.97 15.92
N LEU A 417 -42.19 4.82 14.98
CA LEU A 417 -40.80 4.72 14.53
C LEU A 417 -39.89 5.27 15.63
N PRO A 418 -38.86 4.53 16.09
CA PRO A 418 -37.87 5.09 16.99
C PRO A 418 -37.27 6.32 16.31
N TRP A 419 -37.40 7.47 16.98
CA TRP A 419 -36.96 8.83 16.63
C TRP A 419 -35.46 8.98 16.33
N ALA A 420 -34.73 7.86 16.15
CA ALA A 420 -33.30 7.78 15.96
C ALA A 420 -32.87 7.51 14.50
N LEU A 421 -33.80 7.20 13.58
CA LEU A 421 -33.43 6.99 12.18
C LEU A 421 -33.37 8.34 11.45
N ASP A 422 -32.15 8.82 11.21
CA ASP A 422 -31.86 9.93 10.31
C ASP A 422 -32.34 9.57 8.89
N LEU A 423 -33.53 10.04 8.51
CA LEU A 423 -34.18 9.74 7.22
C LEU A 423 -33.25 9.99 6.02
N PRO A 424 -32.47 11.10 5.95
CA PRO A 424 -31.42 11.28 4.95
C PRO A 424 -30.40 10.14 4.87
N THR A 425 -29.95 9.60 5.99
CA THR A 425 -29.00 8.48 6.03
C THR A 425 -29.66 7.17 5.61
N LEU A 426 -30.90 6.92 6.07
CA LEU A 426 -31.67 5.76 5.62
C LEU A 426 -31.95 5.82 4.11
N ALA A 427 -32.38 6.96 3.58
CA ALA A 427 -32.65 7.16 2.16
C ALA A 427 -31.41 6.91 1.30
N ARG A 428 -30.24 7.43 1.71
CA ARG A 428 -28.95 7.14 1.07
C ARG A 428 -28.68 5.64 0.98
N ARG A 429 -28.78 4.95 2.11
CA ARG A 429 -28.55 3.52 2.19
C ARG A 429 -29.54 2.69 1.37
N LEU A 430 -30.83 3.00 1.46
CA LEU A 430 -31.87 2.33 0.68
C LEU A 430 -31.65 2.54 -0.81
N THR A 431 -31.21 3.73 -1.22
CA THR A 431 -30.90 4.02 -2.62
C THR A 431 -29.71 3.20 -3.11
N GLN A 432 -28.67 3.08 -2.30
CA GLN A 432 -27.53 2.21 -2.60
C GLN A 432 -27.97 0.74 -2.75
N ILE A 433 -28.79 0.24 -1.82
CA ILE A 433 -29.32 -1.14 -1.87
C ILE A 433 -30.19 -1.35 -3.10
N ALA A 434 -31.09 -0.41 -3.40
CA ALA A 434 -31.98 -0.46 -4.55
C ALA A 434 -31.20 -0.51 -5.87
N ILE A 435 -30.13 0.28 -5.99
CA ILE A 435 -29.26 0.27 -7.17
C ILE A 435 -28.46 -1.02 -7.27
N GLN A 436 -27.94 -1.55 -6.15
CA GLN A 436 -27.29 -2.87 -6.15
C GLN A 436 -28.26 -3.98 -6.59
N ASN A 437 -29.52 -3.91 -6.16
CA ASN A 437 -30.56 -4.88 -6.49
C ASN A 437 -31.21 -4.65 -7.85
N ALA A 438 -30.96 -3.55 -8.57
CA ALA A 438 -31.62 -3.25 -9.83
C ALA A 438 -31.03 -4.08 -10.97
N TRP A 439 -31.87 -4.57 -11.89
CA TRP A 439 -31.40 -5.16 -13.14
C TRP A 439 -30.72 -4.10 -14.04
N PRO A 440 -29.83 -4.49 -14.97
CA PRO A 440 -29.15 -3.52 -15.84
C PRO A 440 -30.09 -2.57 -16.62
N ASP A 441 -31.25 -3.06 -17.04
CA ASP A 441 -32.31 -2.27 -17.68
C ASP A 441 -33.09 -1.38 -16.70
N GLU A 442 -33.31 -1.83 -15.46
CA GLU A 442 -33.94 -1.02 -14.41
C GLU A 442 -33.04 0.14 -13.97
N LEU A 443 -31.72 -0.07 -13.99
CA LEU A 443 -30.76 0.99 -13.70
C LEU A 443 -30.92 2.18 -14.65
N ALA A 444 -31.36 1.92 -15.89
CA ALA A 444 -31.65 2.98 -16.84
C ALA A 444 -32.78 3.90 -16.36
N ASP A 445 -33.59 3.54 -15.37
CA ASP A 445 -34.65 4.39 -14.81
C ASP A 445 -34.22 5.20 -13.56
N VAL A 446 -33.00 4.98 -13.06
CA VAL A 446 -32.43 5.79 -11.97
C VAL A 446 -32.39 7.26 -12.42
N THR A 447 -32.87 8.16 -11.57
CA THR A 447 -32.83 9.61 -11.84
C THR A 447 -31.66 10.26 -11.12
N SER A 448 -31.19 11.42 -11.61
CA SER A 448 -30.10 12.17 -10.94
C SER A 448 -30.41 12.51 -9.47
N SER A 449 -31.68 12.61 -9.08
CA SER A 449 -32.09 12.87 -7.69
C SER A 449 -31.81 11.71 -6.73
N LEU A 450 -31.59 10.50 -7.26
CA LEU A 450 -31.24 9.31 -6.45
C LEU A 450 -29.73 9.16 -6.26
N LEU A 451 -28.91 9.93 -6.98
CA LEU A 451 -27.46 9.93 -6.77
C LEU A 451 -27.10 10.80 -5.56
N LEU A 452 -27.40 10.31 -4.36
CA LEU A 452 -27.36 11.09 -3.12
C LEU A 452 -25.94 11.30 -2.57
N ASP A 453 -25.01 10.40 -2.87
CA ASP A 453 -23.60 10.47 -2.47
C ASP A 453 -22.68 9.67 -3.42
N ALA A 454 -21.37 9.72 -3.13
CA ALA A 454 -20.35 9.00 -3.88
C ALA A 454 -20.50 7.46 -3.80
N ALA A 455 -21.01 6.94 -2.68
CA ALA A 455 -21.15 5.49 -2.47
C ALA A 455 -22.23 4.86 -3.37
N VAL A 456 -23.14 5.68 -3.91
CA VAL A 456 -24.15 5.28 -4.90
C VAL A 456 -23.60 5.27 -6.33
N ALA A 457 -22.64 6.14 -6.65
CA ALA A 457 -22.08 6.26 -8.01
C ALA A 457 -21.40 4.97 -8.49
N GLY A 458 -20.61 4.33 -7.62
CA GLY A 458 -19.87 3.13 -7.96
C GLY A 458 -20.76 1.96 -8.38
N PRO A 459 -21.75 1.53 -7.55
CA PRO A 459 -22.72 0.51 -7.91
C PRO A 459 -23.52 0.82 -9.18
N LEU A 460 -23.93 2.08 -9.38
CA LEU A 460 -24.66 2.51 -10.58
C LEU A 460 -23.82 2.28 -11.85
N ILE A 461 -22.57 2.71 -11.84
CA ILE A 461 -21.65 2.54 -12.97
C ILE A 461 -21.39 1.05 -13.20
N ARG A 462 -21.04 0.26 -12.17
CA ARG A 462 -20.78 -1.19 -12.31
C ARG A 462 -21.95 -1.97 -12.89
N GLY A 463 -23.17 -1.58 -12.53
CA GLY A 463 -24.38 -2.29 -12.95
C GLY A 463 -24.78 -2.07 -14.42
N MET A 464 -24.24 -1.03 -15.08
CA MET A 464 -24.53 -0.70 -16.48
C MET A 464 -23.36 -1.05 -17.41
N ASP A 465 -23.66 -1.64 -18.57
CA ASP A 465 -22.70 -1.69 -19.68
C ASP A 465 -22.41 -0.29 -20.25
N ASP A 466 -21.38 -0.17 -21.08
CA ASP A 466 -20.92 1.12 -21.63
C ASP A 466 -21.99 1.84 -22.46
N VAL A 467 -22.84 1.10 -23.18
CA VAL A 467 -23.87 1.65 -24.06
C VAL A 467 -25.02 2.21 -23.23
N SER A 468 -25.52 1.42 -22.28
CA SER A 468 -26.59 1.75 -21.35
C SER A 468 -26.18 2.90 -20.44
N LEU A 469 -24.95 2.85 -19.92
CA LEU A 469 -24.39 3.94 -19.14
C LEU A 469 -24.31 5.21 -19.99
N GLN A 470 -23.72 5.17 -21.19
CA GLN A 470 -23.64 6.36 -22.05
C GLN A 470 -25.02 6.95 -22.38
N ALA A 471 -26.04 6.12 -22.60
CA ALA A 471 -27.41 6.57 -22.82
C ALA A 471 -28.01 7.24 -21.57
N TRP A 472 -27.83 6.63 -20.39
CA TRP A 472 -28.24 7.20 -19.11
C TRP A 472 -27.53 8.53 -18.84
N LEU A 473 -26.22 8.55 -19.08
CA LEU A 473 -25.38 9.71 -18.92
C LEU A 473 -25.90 10.88 -19.78
N ARG A 474 -26.19 10.66 -21.07
CA ARG A 474 -26.78 11.71 -21.95
C ARG A 474 -28.13 12.23 -21.43
N ARG A 475 -28.97 11.36 -20.88
CA ARG A 475 -30.30 11.72 -20.39
C ARG A 475 -30.27 12.49 -19.06
N GLU A 476 -29.54 11.98 -18.07
CA GLU A 476 -29.51 12.54 -16.71
C GLU A 476 -28.41 13.59 -16.51
N GLY A 477 -27.38 13.60 -17.37
CA GLY A 477 -26.25 14.56 -17.37
C GLY A 477 -26.66 16.00 -17.09
N PRO A 478 -27.61 16.59 -17.86
CA PRO A 478 -28.03 17.98 -17.66
C PRO A 478 -28.74 18.27 -16.32
N ARG A 479 -29.12 17.24 -15.56
CA ARG A 479 -29.83 17.35 -14.27
C ARG A 479 -28.93 17.04 -13.07
N LEU A 480 -27.69 16.65 -13.30
CA LEU A 480 -26.73 16.34 -12.24
C LEU A 480 -26.19 17.65 -11.65
N THR A 481 -25.98 17.65 -10.34
CA THR A 481 -25.28 18.74 -9.64
C THR A 481 -23.76 18.62 -9.87
N PRO A 482 -22.98 19.69 -9.65
CA PRO A 482 -21.53 19.63 -9.81
C PRO A 482 -20.86 18.52 -9.00
N ILE A 483 -21.27 18.34 -7.74
CA ILE A 483 -20.73 17.30 -6.86
C ILE A 483 -21.07 15.88 -7.35
N GLN A 484 -22.24 15.68 -7.94
CA GLN A 484 -22.63 14.40 -8.53
C GLN A 484 -21.81 14.08 -9.78
N HIS A 485 -21.49 15.09 -10.59
CA HIS A 485 -20.54 14.91 -11.70
C HIS A 485 -19.17 14.46 -11.19
N HIS A 486 -18.67 15.05 -10.10
CA HIS A 486 -17.39 14.65 -9.49
C HIS A 486 -17.41 13.17 -9.13
N TRP A 487 -18.43 12.72 -8.38
CA TRP A 487 -18.55 11.33 -7.96
C TRP A 487 -18.54 10.34 -9.15
N LEU A 488 -19.32 10.64 -10.20
CA LEU A 488 -19.36 9.79 -11.39
C LEU A 488 -18.03 9.79 -12.15
N GLN A 489 -17.38 10.93 -12.31
CA GLN A 489 -16.08 11.01 -12.99
C GLN A 489 -15.01 10.21 -12.23
N GLU A 490 -14.96 10.33 -10.90
CA GLU A 490 -13.99 9.61 -10.06
C GLU A 490 -14.21 8.10 -10.13
N GLU A 491 -15.47 7.65 -10.11
CA GLU A 491 -15.81 6.23 -10.25
C GLU A 491 -15.54 5.69 -11.66
N LEU A 492 -15.76 6.46 -12.73
CA LEU A 492 -15.40 6.06 -14.09
C LEU A 492 -13.90 5.81 -14.23
N VAL A 493 -13.06 6.65 -13.61
CA VAL A 493 -11.60 6.47 -13.58
C VAL A 493 -11.23 5.25 -12.74
N THR A 494 -11.81 5.12 -11.55
CA THR A 494 -11.52 4.02 -10.62
C THR A 494 -11.89 2.64 -11.19
N GLN A 495 -12.89 2.60 -12.07
CA GLN A 495 -13.35 1.37 -12.72
C GLN A 495 -12.76 1.14 -14.11
N ASP A 496 -11.70 1.87 -14.50
CA ASP A 496 -11.05 1.76 -15.82
C ASP A 496 -12.02 1.97 -17.02
N ARG A 497 -12.99 2.87 -16.84
CA ARG A 497 -13.97 3.25 -17.87
C ARG A 497 -13.81 4.72 -18.25
N SER A 498 -12.57 5.22 -18.21
CA SER A 498 -12.25 6.60 -18.57
C SER A 498 -12.57 6.92 -20.03
N ASP A 499 -12.72 5.92 -20.90
CA ASP A 499 -13.13 6.15 -22.29
C ASP A 499 -14.57 6.66 -22.40
N LEU A 500 -15.39 6.43 -21.37
CA LEU A 500 -16.71 7.06 -21.23
C LEU A 500 -16.60 8.54 -20.82
N LEU A 501 -15.42 8.99 -20.37
CA LEU A 501 -15.07 10.41 -20.29
C LEU A 501 -14.73 10.98 -21.68
N SER A 502 -14.71 10.20 -22.75
CA SER A 502 -14.38 10.73 -24.08
C SER A 502 -15.34 11.84 -24.52
N LEU A 503 -14.77 12.77 -25.28
CA LEU A 503 -15.36 14.04 -25.70
C LEU A 503 -16.81 13.95 -26.21
N ALA A 504 -17.27 12.87 -26.83
CA ALA A 504 -18.66 12.80 -27.32
C ALA A 504 -19.73 12.68 -26.21
N ALA A 505 -19.39 12.07 -25.06
CA ALA A 505 -20.29 11.98 -23.90
C ALA A 505 -20.11 13.18 -22.97
N LEU A 506 -18.88 13.67 -22.76
CA LEU A 506 -18.61 14.86 -21.95
C LEU A 506 -18.94 16.20 -22.61
N ARG A 507 -19.07 16.24 -23.95
CA ARG A 507 -19.48 17.44 -24.73
C ARG A 507 -20.87 17.94 -24.38
N GLU A 508 -21.72 17.20 -23.67
CA GLU A 508 -23.00 17.72 -23.16
C GLU A 508 -22.97 17.97 -21.64
N TRP A 509 -22.05 17.32 -20.93
CA TRP A 509 -21.99 17.22 -19.46
C TRP A 509 -21.23 18.35 -18.78
N SER A 510 -20.03 18.64 -19.29
CA SER A 510 -19.05 19.52 -18.65
C SER A 510 -19.15 20.98 -19.11
N LEU A 511 -20.05 21.25 -20.04
CA LEU A 511 -20.10 22.48 -20.83
C LEU A 511 -20.53 23.74 -20.05
N ARG A 512 -20.71 23.74 -18.72
CA ARG A 512 -21.26 24.93 -18.05
C ARG A 512 -20.48 25.49 -16.87
N SER A 513 -19.53 24.78 -16.26
CA SER A 513 -18.66 25.37 -15.23
C SER A 513 -17.44 24.52 -14.89
N LEU A 514 -16.33 25.17 -14.53
CA LEU A 514 -15.16 24.56 -13.87
C LEU A 514 -15.57 23.76 -12.62
N ASP A 515 -16.65 24.19 -11.95
CA ASP A 515 -17.17 23.55 -10.75
C ASP A 515 -17.67 22.13 -11.00
N GLY A 516 -18.06 21.78 -12.23
CA GLY A 516 -18.59 20.45 -12.59
C GLY A 516 -17.53 19.37 -12.82
N ILE A 517 -16.23 19.68 -12.68
CA ILE A 517 -15.15 18.70 -12.87
C ILE A 517 -14.33 18.55 -11.60
N SER A 518 -14.15 17.30 -11.18
CA SER A 518 -13.37 17.00 -9.99
C SER A 518 -11.90 17.36 -10.21
N GLN A 519 -11.37 18.20 -9.31
CA GLN A 519 -9.95 18.55 -9.26
C GLN A 519 -9.08 17.33 -8.91
N ARG A 520 -9.68 16.26 -8.34
CA ARG A 520 -8.98 15.03 -7.96
C ARG A 520 -8.78 14.06 -9.12
N LEU A 521 -9.45 14.25 -10.25
CA LEU A 521 -9.38 13.31 -11.38
C LEU A 521 -7.97 13.09 -11.88
N TRP A 522 -7.16 14.15 -11.93
CA TRP A 522 -5.77 14.04 -12.35
C TRP A 522 -4.96 13.13 -11.40
N ASN A 523 -5.15 13.31 -10.10
CA ASN A 523 -4.48 12.50 -9.07
C ASN A 523 -4.94 11.04 -9.08
N LEU A 524 -6.23 10.81 -9.34
CA LEU A 524 -6.78 9.46 -9.52
C LEU A 524 -6.27 8.80 -10.80
N ALA A 525 -6.23 9.51 -11.92
CA ALA A 525 -5.70 8.99 -13.17
C ALA A 525 -4.21 8.60 -13.02
N ILE A 526 -3.43 9.45 -12.36
CA ILE A 526 -2.05 9.14 -11.98
C ILE A 526 -1.98 7.87 -11.13
N SER A 527 -2.94 7.65 -10.22
CA SER A 527 -2.98 6.50 -9.28
C SER A 527 -3.41 5.17 -9.91
N MET A 528 -3.99 5.16 -11.12
CA MET A 528 -4.42 3.95 -11.85
C MET A 528 -3.33 3.23 -12.66
N GLN A 529 -2.12 3.80 -12.80
CA GLN A 529 -1.00 3.18 -13.56
C GLN A 529 -1.28 2.96 -15.06
N SER A 530 -2.30 3.62 -15.62
CA SER A 530 -2.72 3.44 -17.02
C SER A 530 -2.49 4.73 -17.82
N GLU A 531 -1.63 4.65 -18.84
CA GLU A 531 -1.37 5.76 -19.75
C GLU A 531 -2.62 6.20 -20.53
N PRO A 532 -3.45 5.27 -21.09
CA PRO A 532 -4.72 5.64 -21.72
C PRO A 532 -5.65 6.43 -20.80
N ILE A 533 -5.81 6.01 -19.54
CA ILE A 533 -6.65 6.73 -18.57
C ILE A 533 -6.13 8.15 -18.35
N LEU A 534 -4.82 8.30 -18.14
CA LEU A 534 -4.19 9.60 -17.91
C LEU A 534 -4.39 10.55 -19.11
N ARG A 535 -4.25 10.02 -20.33
CA ARG A 535 -4.50 10.79 -21.56
C ARG A 535 -5.96 11.19 -21.71
N SER A 536 -6.90 10.26 -21.47
CA SER A 536 -8.34 10.52 -21.54
C SER A 536 -8.79 11.59 -20.53
N VAL A 537 -8.33 11.49 -19.28
CA VAL A 537 -8.57 12.51 -18.26
C VAL A 537 -7.91 13.84 -18.64
N GLY A 538 -6.67 13.81 -19.11
CA GLY A 538 -5.96 15.00 -19.56
C GLY A 538 -6.65 15.74 -20.71
N ASP A 539 -7.12 15.02 -21.73
CA ASP A 539 -7.86 15.60 -22.85
C ASP A 539 -9.19 16.23 -22.40
N ALA A 540 -9.86 15.64 -21.41
CA ALA A 540 -11.04 16.25 -20.79
C ALA A 540 -10.69 17.57 -20.07
N LEU A 541 -9.60 17.62 -19.29
CA LEU A 541 -9.12 18.85 -18.62
C LEU A 541 -8.77 19.94 -19.63
N VAL A 542 -8.05 19.59 -20.71
CA VAL A 542 -7.70 20.50 -21.81
C VAL A 542 -8.96 21.12 -22.41
N HIS A 543 -9.95 20.30 -22.76
CA HIS A 543 -11.18 20.77 -23.38
C HIS A 543 -11.96 21.75 -22.47
N VAL A 544 -12.02 21.45 -21.18
CA VAL A 544 -12.80 22.27 -20.24
C VAL A 544 -12.11 23.60 -19.97
N SER A 545 -10.78 23.57 -19.87
CA SER A 545 -10.01 24.81 -19.76
C SER A 545 -10.18 25.72 -20.99
N GLN A 546 -10.17 25.16 -22.21
CA GLN A 546 -10.45 25.92 -23.44
C GLN A 546 -11.80 26.62 -23.39
N LYS A 547 -12.84 25.88 -23.00
CA LYS A 547 -14.19 26.41 -22.97
C LYS A 547 -14.35 27.50 -21.92
N ALA A 548 -13.87 27.25 -20.71
CA ALA A 548 -13.93 28.21 -19.61
C ALA A 548 -13.14 29.49 -19.96
N SER A 549 -12.01 29.37 -20.66
CA SER A 549 -11.28 30.54 -21.16
C SER A 549 -12.10 31.35 -22.16
N VAL A 550 -12.78 30.71 -23.14
CA VAL A 550 -13.65 31.43 -24.09
C VAL A 550 -14.79 32.18 -23.38
N GLU A 551 -15.36 31.58 -22.35
CA GLU A 551 -16.44 32.18 -21.57
C GLU A 551 -15.94 33.33 -20.68
N ALA A 552 -14.79 33.17 -20.04
CA ALA A 552 -14.14 34.23 -19.25
C ALA A 552 -13.80 35.46 -20.11
N HIS A 553 -13.32 35.26 -21.35
CA HIS A 553 -13.03 36.37 -22.27
C HIS A 553 -14.29 37.15 -22.67
N ARG A 554 -15.47 36.51 -22.72
CA ARG A 554 -16.74 37.21 -22.97
C ARG A 554 -17.16 38.10 -21.80
N VAL A 555 -16.83 37.69 -20.57
CA VAL A 555 -17.18 38.43 -19.35
C VAL A 555 -16.16 39.53 -19.03
N ALA A 556 -14.87 39.30 -19.30
CA ALA A 556 -13.78 40.23 -18.96
C ALA A 556 -13.73 41.52 -19.79
N HIS A 557 -14.65 41.75 -20.73
CA HIS A 557 -14.79 43.04 -21.42
C HIS A 557 -15.44 44.14 -20.58
N SER A 558 -15.84 43.86 -19.33
CA SER A 558 -16.45 44.88 -18.45
C SER A 558 -15.52 45.50 -17.40
N GLU A 559 -14.37 44.90 -17.05
CA GLU A 559 -13.46 45.49 -16.05
C GLU A 559 -11.98 45.14 -16.33
N PRO A 560 -11.07 46.13 -16.39
CA PRO A 560 -9.63 45.87 -16.52
C PRO A 560 -9.10 45.20 -15.24
N GLY A 561 -8.62 43.97 -15.37
CA GLY A 561 -8.13 43.16 -14.25
C GLY A 561 -6.91 43.77 -13.54
N THR A 562 -6.83 43.54 -12.23
CA THR A 562 -5.69 43.90 -11.40
C THR A 562 -4.47 43.05 -11.80
N PRO A 563 -3.30 43.64 -12.08
CA PRO A 563 -2.11 42.87 -12.40
C PRO A 563 -1.73 41.96 -11.24
N GLY A 564 -1.65 40.65 -11.49
CA GLY A 564 -1.18 39.64 -10.51
C GLY A 564 -2.22 38.62 -10.04
N THR A 565 -3.50 38.75 -10.41
CA THR A 565 -4.51 37.72 -10.11
C THR A 565 -4.57 36.68 -11.23
N PHE A 566 -4.42 35.40 -10.87
CA PHE A 566 -4.62 34.30 -11.81
C PHE A 566 -6.07 34.27 -12.30
N SER A 567 -6.26 33.89 -13.55
CA SER A 567 -7.61 33.62 -14.04
C SER A 567 -8.25 32.47 -13.24
N PRO A 568 -9.59 32.40 -13.13
CA PRO A 568 -10.27 31.28 -12.49
C PRO A 568 -9.89 29.92 -13.12
N VAL A 569 -9.63 29.91 -14.43
CA VAL A 569 -9.19 28.72 -15.18
C VAL A 569 -7.79 28.29 -14.76
N GLU A 570 -6.84 29.22 -14.68
CA GLU A 570 -5.47 28.93 -14.21
C GLU A 570 -5.48 28.43 -12.77
N THR A 571 -6.26 29.07 -11.89
CA THR A 571 -6.38 28.66 -10.48
C THR A 571 -6.93 27.24 -10.37
N TRP A 572 -7.94 26.90 -11.18
CA TRP A 572 -8.52 25.56 -11.21
C TRP A 572 -7.55 24.51 -11.78
N LEU A 573 -6.86 24.80 -12.87
CA LEU A 573 -5.85 23.91 -13.46
C LEU A 573 -4.69 23.67 -12.50
N LEU A 574 -4.23 24.71 -11.81
CA LEU A 574 -3.18 24.58 -10.79
C LEU A 574 -3.61 23.59 -9.72
N ARG A 575 -4.84 23.69 -9.20
CA ARG A 575 -5.37 22.73 -8.23
C ARG A 575 -5.45 21.29 -8.75
N CYS A 576 -5.63 21.09 -10.05
CA CYS A 576 -5.59 19.74 -10.64
C CYS A 576 -4.16 19.19 -10.71
N PHE A 577 -3.17 20.06 -10.95
CA PHE A 577 -1.77 19.68 -11.14
C PHE A 577 -0.90 19.82 -9.88
N THR A 578 -1.44 20.35 -8.78
CA THR A 578 -0.77 20.49 -7.47
C THR A 578 -1.40 19.60 -6.40
N SER A 579 -0.69 19.39 -5.30
CA SER A 579 -1.22 18.67 -4.13
C SER A 579 -2.17 19.57 -3.35
N HIS A 580 -3.29 19.00 -2.88
CA HIS A 580 -4.17 19.65 -1.92
C HIS A 580 -3.67 19.54 -0.46
N GLU A 581 -2.77 18.59 -0.19
CA GLU A 581 -2.18 18.39 1.13
C GLU A 581 -0.99 19.32 1.31
N ALA A 582 -1.00 20.10 2.41
CA ALA A 582 0.12 20.95 2.80
C ALA A 582 1.40 20.09 2.94
N GLY A 583 2.45 20.45 2.21
CA GLY A 583 3.70 19.69 2.15
C GLY A 583 3.70 18.45 1.24
N GLY A 584 2.58 18.10 0.60
CA GLY A 584 2.50 16.99 -0.35
C GLY A 584 3.38 17.20 -1.59
N ASP A 585 3.91 16.12 -2.18
CA ASP A 585 4.57 16.20 -3.49
C ASP A 585 3.57 16.60 -4.56
N PRO A 586 3.92 17.53 -5.48
CA PRO A 586 3.06 17.81 -6.61
C PRO A 586 2.88 16.53 -7.44
N PRO A 587 1.67 16.29 -8.01
CA PRO A 587 1.35 15.10 -8.79
C PRO A 587 2.39 14.73 -9.85
N PHE A 588 2.98 15.70 -10.55
CA PHE A 588 4.04 15.43 -11.54
C PHE A 588 5.33 14.88 -10.91
N SER A 589 5.70 15.37 -9.72
CA SER A 589 6.81 14.80 -8.95
C SER A 589 6.48 13.37 -8.48
N ILE A 590 5.25 13.12 -8.04
CA ILE A 590 4.80 11.76 -7.67
C ILE A 590 4.91 10.81 -8.87
N VAL A 591 4.50 11.26 -10.06
CA VAL A 591 4.62 10.49 -11.31
C VAL A 591 6.09 10.15 -11.58
N LEU A 592 6.98 11.14 -11.53
CA LEU A 592 8.41 10.90 -11.77
C LEU A 592 9.04 9.95 -10.75
N HIS A 593 8.69 10.08 -9.47
CA HIS A 593 9.26 9.25 -8.39
C HIS A 593 8.74 7.83 -8.41
N LYS A 594 7.41 7.66 -8.56
CA LYS A 594 6.76 6.38 -8.33
C LYS A 594 6.39 5.66 -9.63
N ARG A 595 6.28 6.39 -10.74
CA ARG A 595 5.66 5.92 -12.00
C ARG A 595 6.28 6.60 -13.24
N PRO A 596 7.61 6.53 -13.42
CA PRO A 596 8.31 7.31 -14.45
C PRO A 596 7.79 7.08 -15.88
N ALA A 597 7.25 5.89 -16.17
CA ALA A 597 6.64 5.57 -17.47
C ALA A 597 5.44 6.47 -17.85
N LEU A 598 4.75 7.06 -16.87
CA LEU A 598 3.60 7.96 -17.12
C LEU A 598 4.01 9.44 -17.27
N ALA A 599 5.27 9.78 -17.00
CA ALA A 599 5.72 11.17 -16.93
C ALA A 599 5.64 11.90 -18.28
N GLU A 600 5.89 11.18 -19.37
CA GLU A 600 5.73 11.71 -20.73
C GLU A 600 4.27 12.08 -21.04
N ALA A 601 3.35 11.15 -20.83
CA ALA A 601 1.92 11.43 -21.02
C ALA A 601 1.42 12.56 -20.12
N ALA A 602 1.90 12.65 -18.88
CA ALA A 602 1.59 13.76 -17.98
C ALA A 602 2.06 15.11 -18.54
N LEU A 603 3.31 15.18 -19.02
CA LEU A 603 3.87 16.40 -19.62
C LEU A 603 3.14 16.78 -20.91
N GLU A 604 2.80 15.82 -21.76
CA GLU A 604 2.05 16.07 -22.99
C GLU A 604 0.69 16.71 -22.72
N VAL A 605 -0.03 16.27 -21.68
CA VAL A 605 -1.28 16.91 -21.25
C VAL A 605 -1.02 18.36 -20.82
N MET A 606 -0.03 18.61 -19.97
CA MET A 606 0.31 19.97 -19.53
C MET A 606 0.68 20.88 -20.72
N LEU A 607 1.42 20.35 -21.70
CA LEU A 607 1.77 21.04 -22.93
C LEU A 607 0.54 21.34 -23.80
N LYS A 608 -0.41 20.40 -23.91
CA LYS A 608 -1.68 20.66 -24.59
C LYS A 608 -2.42 21.81 -23.93
N VAL A 609 -2.55 21.82 -22.59
CA VAL A 609 -3.19 22.92 -21.83
C VAL A 609 -2.46 24.26 -22.06
N PHE A 610 -1.13 24.25 -22.10
CA PHE A 610 -0.34 25.44 -22.43
C PHE A 610 -0.64 25.96 -23.84
N GLN A 611 -0.73 25.08 -24.84
CA GLN A 611 -1.05 25.45 -26.23
C GLN A 611 -2.44 26.07 -26.38
N THR A 612 -3.36 25.81 -25.45
CA THR A 612 -4.69 26.46 -25.44
C THR A 612 -4.69 27.86 -24.84
N GLY A 613 -3.55 28.32 -24.29
CA GLY A 613 -3.45 29.56 -23.53
C GLY A 613 -4.09 29.51 -22.15
N ALA A 614 -4.50 28.34 -21.67
CA ALA A 614 -5.10 28.20 -20.33
C ALA A 614 -4.04 28.08 -19.21
N LEU A 615 -2.79 27.79 -19.59
CA LEU A 615 -1.65 27.77 -18.68
C LEU A 615 -0.59 28.73 -19.21
N SER A 616 -0.14 29.65 -18.36
CA SER A 616 0.98 30.53 -18.71
C SER A 616 2.31 29.77 -18.73
N ARG A 617 3.30 30.32 -19.45
CA ARG A 617 4.66 29.74 -19.50
C ARG A 617 5.29 29.60 -18.11
N VAL A 618 5.06 30.59 -17.24
CA VAL A 618 5.58 30.61 -15.87
C VAL A 618 4.98 29.48 -15.04
N LEU A 619 3.67 29.27 -15.14
CA LEU A 619 2.98 28.21 -14.41
C LEU A 619 3.37 26.81 -14.90
N LEU A 620 3.46 26.59 -16.21
CA LEU A 620 3.94 25.32 -16.77
C LEU A 620 5.33 24.97 -16.23
N ARG A 621 6.24 25.94 -16.21
CA ARG A 621 7.58 25.75 -15.65
C ARG A 621 7.53 25.43 -14.16
N GLY A 622 6.72 26.13 -13.38
CA GLY A 622 6.55 25.85 -11.94
C GLY A 622 6.03 24.43 -11.67
N LEU A 623 5.08 23.94 -12.47
CA LEU A 623 4.54 22.59 -12.36
C LEU A 623 5.60 21.52 -12.71
N VAL A 624 6.32 21.70 -13.82
CA VAL A 624 7.38 20.76 -14.25
C VAL A 624 8.59 20.81 -13.31
N ALA A 625 8.88 21.96 -12.70
CA ALA A 625 9.92 22.09 -11.69
C ALA A 625 9.51 21.50 -10.32
N GLY A 626 8.25 21.07 -10.18
CA GLY A 626 7.72 20.43 -8.99
C GLY A 626 7.79 21.33 -7.76
N TRP A 627 7.47 22.62 -7.90
CA TRP A 627 7.54 23.57 -6.79
C TRP A 627 6.48 23.26 -5.74
N ARG A 628 6.87 23.36 -4.46
CA ARG A 628 5.94 23.44 -3.32
C ARG A 628 6.08 24.83 -2.70
N GLU A 629 5.03 25.32 -2.05
CA GLU A 629 5.04 26.65 -1.42
C GLU A 629 6.16 26.80 -0.36
N ASP A 630 6.54 25.70 0.30
CA ASP A 630 7.56 25.67 1.35
C ASP A 630 8.90 25.02 0.93
N ASP A 631 9.00 24.53 -0.31
CA ASP A 631 10.17 23.76 -0.74
C ASP A 631 11.22 24.68 -1.34
N THR A 632 12.39 24.69 -0.72
CA THR A 632 13.54 25.43 -1.23
C THR A 632 14.25 24.66 -2.34
N ILE A 633 14.03 23.36 -2.49
CA ILE A 633 14.78 22.46 -3.36
C ILE A 633 14.00 22.07 -4.64
N PRO A 634 14.49 22.44 -5.85
CA PRO A 634 13.91 22.04 -7.12
C PRO A 634 13.80 20.52 -7.28
N LEU A 635 12.78 20.08 -8.02
CA LEU A 635 12.55 18.66 -8.31
C LEU A 635 13.77 17.97 -8.93
N GLY A 636 14.48 18.64 -9.85
CA GLY A 636 15.71 18.09 -10.45
C GLY A 636 16.76 17.68 -9.42
N ILE A 637 16.94 18.48 -8.36
CA ILE A 637 17.87 18.16 -7.25
C ILE A 637 17.30 17.04 -6.39
N ARG A 638 16.01 17.06 -6.06
CA ARG A 638 15.35 16.00 -5.26
C ARG A 638 15.46 14.63 -5.93
N LEU A 639 15.28 14.58 -7.25
CA LEU A 639 15.45 13.36 -8.05
C LEU A 639 16.88 12.81 -7.98
N CYS A 640 17.89 13.67 -7.84
CA CYS A 640 19.27 13.24 -7.72
C CYS A 640 19.61 12.62 -6.35
N LEU A 641 18.75 12.83 -5.34
CA LEU A 641 18.90 12.24 -4.00
C LEU A 641 18.29 10.84 -3.92
N LEU A 642 17.62 10.37 -4.99
CA LEU A 642 17.06 9.02 -5.04
C LEU A 642 18.17 7.99 -5.30
N PRO A 643 18.05 6.75 -4.77
CA PRO A 643 19.02 5.68 -5.01
C PRO A 643 19.16 5.29 -6.49
N SER A 644 18.08 5.44 -7.27
CA SER A 644 18.04 5.15 -8.71
C SER A 644 18.17 6.42 -9.53
N ALA A 645 18.96 6.37 -10.61
CA ALA A 645 19.10 7.47 -11.56
C ALA A 645 17.98 7.52 -12.62
N GLU A 646 17.17 6.48 -12.76
CA GLU A 646 16.11 6.39 -13.76
C GLU A 646 15.10 7.56 -13.69
N PRO A 647 14.57 7.96 -12.51
CA PRO A 647 13.67 9.12 -12.43
C PRO A 647 14.29 10.42 -12.92
N LEU A 648 15.59 10.62 -12.65
CA LEU A 648 16.33 11.79 -13.12
C LEU A 648 16.56 11.73 -14.63
N GLU A 649 16.95 10.58 -15.18
CA GLU A 649 17.13 10.39 -16.61
C GLU A 649 15.86 10.74 -17.38
N ARG A 650 14.73 10.18 -16.94
CA ARG A 650 13.41 10.48 -17.51
C ARG A 650 13.07 11.96 -17.37
N TYR A 651 13.36 12.57 -16.22
CA TYR A 651 13.13 14.00 -16.05
C TYR A 651 13.95 14.85 -17.01
N LEU A 652 15.22 14.50 -17.25
CA LEU A 652 16.08 15.21 -18.20
C LEU A 652 15.57 15.08 -19.63
N ASP A 653 15.16 13.88 -20.05
CA ASP A 653 14.55 13.66 -21.38
C ASP A 653 13.25 14.48 -21.55
N LEU A 654 12.45 14.60 -20.48
CA LEU A 654 11.24 15.42 -20.48
C LEU A 654 11.54 16.93 -20.55
N LEU A 655 12.64 17.39 -19.94
CA LEU A 655 13.09 18.77 -20.10
C LEU A 655 13.57 19.05 -21.53
N GLU A 656 14.18 18.07 -22.20
CA GLU A 656 14.51 18.19 -23.64
C GLU A 656 13.24 18.29 -24.48
N MET A 657 12.27 17.41 -24.23
CA MET A 657 10.96 17.48 -24.89
C MET A 657 10.28 18.84 -24.67
N LEU A 658 10.29 19.35 -23.43
CA LEU A 658 9.74 20.66 -23.11
C LEU A 658 10.48 21.77 -23.86
N HIS A 659 11.81 21.76 -23.85
CA HIS A 659 12.62 22.73 -24.59
C HIS A 659 12.32 22.71 -26.09
N ASP A 660 12.25 21.55 -26.71
CA ASP A 660 11.99 21.41 -28.15
C ASP A 660 10.58 21.88 -28.53
N ARG A 661 9.60 21.74 -27.62
CA ARG A 661 8.19 22.11 -27.87
C ARG A 661 7.90 23.59 -27.65
N ILE A 662 8.51 24.23 -26.65
CA ILE A 662 8.19 25.63 -26.28
C ILE A 662 9.39 26.58 -26.31
N GLY A 663 10.57 26.11 -26.71
CA GLY A 663 11.79 26.91 -26.83
C GLY A 663 12.21 27.52 -25.50
N LEU A 664 12.55 26.69 -24.49
CA LEU A 664 13.03 27.18 -23.20
C LEU A 664 14.29 28.04 -23.37
N SER A 665 14.31 29.23 -22.76
CA SER A 665 15.55 30.03 -22.72
C SER A 665 16.60 29.33 -21.83
N ALA A 666 17.86 29.71 -22.01
CA ALA A 666 18.95 29.16 -21.21
C ALA A 666 18.75 29.43 -19.69
N GLU A 667 18.22 30.60 -19.33
CA GLU A 667 17.87 30.94 -17.93
C GLU A 667 16.72 30.07 -17.42
N GLU A 668 15.76 29.75 -18.30
CA GLU A 668 14.61 28.94 -17.93
C GLU A 668 14.99 27.49 -17.67
N LEU A 669 15.88 26.94 -18.51
CA LEU A 669 16.42 25.60 -18.38
C LEU A 669 17.28 25.47 -17.12
N ALA A 670 18.12 26.47 -16.83
CA ALA A 670 18.94 26.50 -15.62
C ALA A 670 18.05 26.58 -14.36
N GLY A 671 16.94 27.31 -14.42
CA GLY A 671 15.99 27.46 -13.33
C GLY A 671 15.33 26.16 -12.83
N PHE A 672 15.41 25.05 -13.56
CA PHE A 672 14.96 23.73 -13.06
C PHE A 672 15.93 23.10 -12.05
N PHE A 673 17.13 23.66 -11.90
CA PHE A 673 18.21 23.13 -11.07
C PHE A 673 18.80 24.17 -10.09
N SER A 674 18.27 25.39 -10.05
CA SER A 674 18.72 26.47 -9.16
C SER A 674 17.70 26.74 -8.06
N LEU A 675 18.14 26.99 -6.83
CA LEU A 675 17.25 27.42 -5.74
C LEU A 675 16.80 28.87 -6.01
N ARG A 676 15.53 29.17 -5.72
CA ARG A 676 15.03 30.55 -5.67
C ARG A 676 15.08 31.04 -4.23
N GLY A 677 16.07 31.87 -3.91
CA GLY A 677 16.03 32.77 -2.75
C GLY A 677 16.00 34.22 -3.23
N ASP A 678 14.96 34.97 -2.91
CA ASP A 678 14.91 36.44 -2.87
C ASP A 678 15.50 37.26 -4.05
N GLY A 679 15.60 36.67 -5.25
CA GLY A 679 16.16 37.32 -6.44
C GLY A 679 17.61 36.98 -6.77
N ILE A 680 18.26 36.09 -6.02
CA ILE A 680 19.57 35.52 -6.33
C ILE A 680 19.37 34.04 -6.66
N SER A 681 19.52 33.68 -7.94
CA SER A 681 19.50 32.28 -8.35
C SER A 681 20.79 31.62 -7.87
N SER A 682 20.74 30.83 -6.79
CA SER A 682 21.89 30.05 -6.35
C SER A 682 21.86 28.69 -7.08
N GLY A 683 22.79 28.48 -8.01
CA GLY A 683 22.99 27.19 -8.68
C GLY A 683 23.55 26.18 -7.69
N LEU A 684 22.72 25.23 -7.23
CA LEU A 684 23.13 24.21 -6.25
C LEU A 684 23.07 22.80 -6.82
N ALA A 685 22.87 22.67 -8.13
CA ALA A 685 22.49 21.43 -8.79
C ALA A 685 23.45 20.26 -8.52
N VAL A 686 24.75 20.43 -8.77
CA VAL A 686 25.74 19.34 -8.64
C VAL A 686 26.46 19.40 -7.29
N ALA A 687 26.79 20.60 -6.82
CA ALA A 687 27.56 20.79 -5.59
C ALA A 687 26.81 20.43 -4.30
N ALA A 688 25.47 20.36 -4.35
CA ALA A 688 24.63 19.97 -3.22
C ALA A 688 24.32 18.47 -3.14
N LEU A 689 24.81 17.65 -4.07
CA LEU A 689 24.46 16.22 -4.15
C LEU A 689 25.53 15.28 -3.57
N TYR A 690 25.11 14.06 -3.26
CA TYR A 690 25.99 12.94 -2.92
C TYR A 690 26.54 12.32 -4.21
N LEU A 691 27.83 12.55 -4.48
CA LEU A 691 28.45 12.23 -5.78
C LEU A 691 28.72 10.73 -6.02
N ASP A 692 28.47 9.87 -5.02
CA ASP A 692 28.54 8.41 -5.14
C ASP A 692 27.39 7.78 -5.94
N HIS A 693 26.32 8.53 -6.16
CA HIS A 693 25.19 8.05 -6.95
C HIS A 693 25.42 8.26 -8.46
N GLN A 694 24.77 7.44 -9.28
CA GLN A 694 24.80 7.58 -10.74
C GLN A 694 24.11 8.88 -11.21
N ALA A 695 23.19 9.43 -10.43
CA ALA A 695 22.38 10.58 -10.78
C ALA A 695 23.19 11.89 -11.01
N PRO A 696 24.09 12.33 -10.09
CA PRO A 696 24.97 13.47 -10.37
C PRO A 696 25.83 13.30 -11.62
N LEU A 697 26.32 12.10 -11.88
CA LEU A 697 27.12 11.79 -13.08
C LEU A 697 26.32 12.00 -14.36
N LEU A 698 25.08 11.49 -14.37
CA LEU A 698 24.14 11.67 -15.46
C LEU A 698 23.81 13.15 -15.69
N LEU A 699 23.56 13.89 -14.60
CA LEU A 699 23.27 15.31 -14.66
C LEU A 699 24.44 16.10 -15.28
N MET A 700 25.68 15.87 -14.83
CA MET A 700 26.86 16.54 -15.38
C MET A 700 27.03 16.28 -16.88
N GLY A 701 26.87 15.03 -17.31
CA GLY A 701 26.95 14.66 -18.73
C GLY A 701 25.88 15.35 -19.58
N ARG A 702 24.64 15.42 -19.06
CA ARG A 702 23.53 16.08 -19.74
C ARG A 702 23.71 17.60 -19.82
N LEU A 703 24.12 18.25 -18.73
CA LEU A 703 24.41 19.69 -18.71
C LEU A 703 25.54 20.07 -19.69
N SER A 704 26.59 19.25 -19.79
CA SER A 704 27.66 19.43 -20.79
C SER A 704 27.13 19.28 -22.22
N THR A 705 26.28 18.29 -22.47
CA THR A 705 25.63 18.11 -23.78
C THR A 705 24.78 19.33 -24.16
N TRP A 706 24.01 19.88 -23.22
CA TRP A 706 23.22 21.10 -23.45
C TRP A 706 24.10 22.34 -23.67
N LEU A 707 25.25 22.46 -22.99
CA LEU A 707 26.23 23.51 -23.27
C LEU A 707 26.81 23.38 -24.68
N GLN A 708 27.16 22.17 -25.13
CA GLN A 708 27.64 21.90 -26.49
C GLN A 708 26.60 22.25 -27.56
N GLN A 709 25.33 22.05 -27.26
CA GLN A 709 24.19 22.41 -28.10
C GLN A 709 23.82 23.91 -28.02
N GLN A 710 24.58 24.73 -27.28
CA GLN A 710 24.31 26.15 -27.03
C GLN A 710 22.94 26.41 -26.38
N ARG A 711 22.40 25.43 -25.66
CA ARG A 711 21.19 25.58 -24.84
C ARG A 711 21.50 26.28 -23.52
N PHE A 712 22.77 26.27 -23.09
CA PHE A 712 23.28 27.07 -21.98
C PHE A 712 24.31 28.09 -22.45
N ARG A 713 24.42 29.16 -21.67
CA ARG A 713 25.61 30.01 -21.67
C ARG A 713 26.68 29.42 -20.73
N SER A 714 27.95 29.73 -21.00
CA SER A 714 29.07 29.28 -20.17
C SER A 714 28.93 29.70 -18.70
N ASP A 715 28.45 30.91 -18.43
CA ASP A 715 28.26 31.43 -17.06
C ASP A 715 27.20 30.64 -16.29
N GLN A 716 26.08 30.33 -16.92
CA GLN A 716 25.01 29.54 -16.31
C GLN A 716 25.41 28.09 -16.05
N TRP A 717 26.14 27.48 -16.98
CA TRP A 717 26.68 26.14 -16.75
C TRP A 717 27.68 26.15 -15.59
N MET A 718 28.52 27.19 -15.51
CA MET A 718 29.43 27.39 -14.38
C MET A 718 28.68 27.54 -13.05
N ASP A 719 27.59 28.30 -13.02
CA ASP A 719 26.74 28.45 -11.83
C ASP A 719 26.13 27.13 -11.35
N LEU A 720 25.83 26.19 -12.26
CA LEU A 720 25.29 24.87 -11.90
C LEU A 720 26.36 23.88 -11.42
N MET A 721 27.61 24.07 -11.87
CA MET A 721 28.75 23.20 -11.60
C MET A 721 29.61 23.67 -10.42
N THR A 722 29.49 24.94 -10.03
CA THR A 722 30.20 25.54 -8.90
C THR A 722 29.22 26.02 -7.84
N MET A 723 29.69 26.20 -6.61
CA MET A 723 28.84 26.83 -5.60
C MET A 723 28.82 28.35 -5.83
N PRO A 724 27.64 28.99 -5.74
CA PRO A 724 27.55 30.43 -5.82
C PRO A 724 28.31 31.05 -4.65
N ASN A 725 28.83 32.26 -4.87
CA ASN A 725 29.37 33.07 -3.78
C ASN A 725 28.29 33.17 -2.68
N PRO A 726 28.61 32.87 -1.41
CA PRO A 726 27.65 33.10 -0.35
C PRO A 726 27.29 34.59 -0.30
N PRO A 727 26.11 34.94 0.24
CA PRO A 727 25.78 36.33 0.50
C PRO A 727 26.86 36.98 1.38
N PRO A 728 27.09 38.30 1.25
CA PRO A 728 28.10 39.01 2.04
C PRO A 728 27.88 38.79 3.54
N GLY A 729 28.86 38.19 4.23
CA GLY A 729 28.81 37.92 5.68
C GLY A 729 28.63 36.46 6.09
N GLU A 730 28.30 35.57 5.15
CA GLU A 730 28.33 34.12 5.39
C GLU A 730 29.70 33.54 5.02
N VAL A 731 30.19 32.59 5.83
CA VAL A 731 31.46 31.90 5.51
C VAL A 731 31.23 31.04 4.27
N PRO A 732 31.97 31.25 3.18
CA PRO A 732 31.88 30.40 2.01
C PRO A 732 32.38 29.00 2.39
N TYR A 733 31.47 28.03 2.46
CA TYR A 733 31.83 26.63 2.67
C TYR A 733 31.85 25.94 1.31
N ASN A 734 33.01 25.79 0.66
CA ASN A 734 33.09 24.95 -0.53
C ASN A 734 32.88 23.48 -0.14
N ASN A 735 31.66 22.99 -0.36
CA ASN A 735 31.33 21.59 -0.11
C ASN A 735 31.70 20.67 -1.29
N LEU A 736 32.00 21.21 -2.48
CA LEU A 736 32.22 20.40 -3.68
C LEU A 736 33.54 19.61 -3.62
N ALA A 737 34.66 20.24 -3.27
CA ALA A 737 35.93 19.51 -3.10
C ALA A 737 35.86 18.41 -2.04
N PRO A 738 35.38 18.68 -0.80
CA PRO A 738 35.17 17.63 0.20
C PRO A 738 34.30 16.47 -0.30
N ARG A 739 33.25 16.76 -1.09
CA ARG A 739 32.34 15.75 -1.65
C ARG A 739 32.97 14.93 -2.76
N LEU A 740 33.70 15.56 -3.68
CA LEU A 740 34.47 14.85 -4.72
C LEU A 740 35.51 13.92 -4.09
N MET A 741 36.07 14.30 -2.95
CA MET A 741 37.00 13.47 -2.19
C MET A 741 36.35 12.36 -1.39
N ALA A 742 35.13 12.58 -0.89
CA ALA A 742 34.34 11.52 -0.26
C ALA A 742 33.85 10.49 -1.29
N ALA A 743 33.63 10.91 -2.52
CA ALA A 743 33.00 10.09 -3.54
C ALA A 743 33.95 9.14 -4.29
N GLU A 744 33.43 8.05 -4.85
CA GLU A 744 34.17 7.07 -5.65
C GLU A 744 35.07 7.73 -6.72
N PRO A 745 36.31 7.24 -6.97
CA PRO A 745 37.24 7.87 -7.91
C PRO A 745 36.68 8.11 -9.32
N ARG A 746 35.75 7.26 -9.76
CA ARG A 746 35.04 7.40 -11.04
C ARG A 746 34.23 8.70 -11.13
N ALA A 747 33.69 9.21 -10.02
CA ALA A 747 32.95 10.47 -10.00
C ALA A 747 33.85 11.66 -10.28
N LEU A 748 35.04 11.66 -9.67
CA LEU A 748 36.08 12.67 -9.94
C LEU A 748 36.57 12.59 -11.39
N GLU A 749 36.86 11.38 -11.90
CA GLU A 749 37.26 11.18 -13.30
C GLU A 749 36.24 11.82 -14.26
N LEU A 750 34.95 11.54 -14.08
CA LEU A 750 33.91 12.11 -14.94
C LEU A 750 33.85 13.64 -14.83
N TYR A 751 33.90 14.19 -13.61
CA TYR A 751 33.89 15.63 -13.38
C TYR A 751 35.06 16.32 -14.11
N LEU A 752 36.28 15.81 -13.94
CA LEU A 752 37.48 16.33 -14.60
C LEU A 752 37.37 16.23 -16.12
N ARG A 753 36.96 15.07 -16.64
CA ARG A 753 36.79 14.85 -18.08
C ARG A 753 35.77 15.82 -18.68
N VAL A 754 34.62 16.00 -18.05
CA VAL A 754 33.58 16.92 -18.53
C VAL A 754 34.09 18.37 -18.56
N ALA A 755 34.82 18.80 -17.53
CA ALA A 755 35.40 20.14 -17.47
C ALA A 755 36.45 20.35 -18.58
N VAL A 756 37.37 19.40 -18.75
CA VAL A 756 38.42 19.45 -19.79
C VAL A 756 37.82 19.43 -21.19
N ASP A 757 36.85 18.55 -21.46
CA ASP A 757 36.21 18.43 -22.77
C ASP A 757 35.50 19.73 -23.16
N ASN A 758 34.79 20.36 -22.23
CA ASN A 758 34.14 21.65 -22.46
C ASN A 758 35.16 22.76 -22.74
N PHE A 759 36.28 22.78 -22.01
CA PHE A 759 37.36 23.73 -22.25
C PHE A 759 38.03 23.55 -23.62
N LYS A 760 38.38 22.31 -23.98
CA LYS A 760 38.98 21.99 -25.29
C LYS A 760 38.10 22.39 -26.46
N ARG A 761 36.78 22.32 -26.28
CA ARG A 761 35.78 22.76 -27.26
C ARG A 761 35.57 24.27 -27.29
N GLY A 762 36.22 25.03 -26.40
CA GLY A 762 36.07 26.48 -26.27
C GLY A 762 34.71 26.90 -25.70
N LEU A 763 34.02 26.00 -25.00
CA LEU A 763 32.69 26.26 -24.43
C LEU A 763 32.77 26.93 -23.05
N ILE A 764 33.88 26.74 -22.36
CA ILE A 764 34.25 27.47 -21.15
C ILE A 764 35.64 28.06 -21.34
N ASP A 765 35.90 29.20 -20.73
CA ASP A 765 37.21 29.81 -20.78
C ASP A 765 38.17 29.22 -19.74
N LYS A 766 39.42 29.68 -19.79
CA LYS A 766 40.49 29.25 -18.89
C LYS A 766 40.20 29.60 -17.42
N LEU A 767 39.52 30.72 -17.16
CA LEU A 767 39.22 31.18 -15.80
C LEU A 767 38.13 30.30 -15.16
N ALA A 768 37.13 29.94 -15.95
CA ALA A 768 36.06 29.00 -15.59
C ALA A 768 36.63 27.60 -15.29
N LEU A 769 37.48 27.06 -16.16
CA LEU A 769 38.14 25.78 -15.90
C LEU A 769 39.01 25.84 -14.63
N ARG A 770 39.72 26.95 -14.40
CA ARG A 770 40.49 27.15 -13.16
C ARG A 770 39.58 27.08 -11.93
N ALA A 771 38.44 27.76 -11.95
CA ALA A 771 37.48 27.73 -10.84
C ALA A 771 36.93 26.30 -10.58
N LEU A 772 36.65 25.51 -11.63
CA LEU A 772 36.20 24.12 -11.48
C LEU A 772 37.26 23.20 -10.88
N LEU A 773 38.51 23.33 -11.34
CA LEU A 773 39.64 22.51 -10.85
C LEU A 773 40.01 22.88 -9.42
N LEU A 774 39.90 24.15 -9.05
CA LEU A 774 40.05 24.58 -7.66
C LEU A 774 38.80 24.26 -6.83
N THR A 775 37.67 23.96 -7.47
CA THR A 775 36.31 23.81 -6.92
C THR A 775 35.80 25.02 -6.14
N ARG A 776 36.40 26.20 -6.36
CA ARG A 776 36.01 27.45 -5.69
C ARG A 776 36.13 28.64 -6.65
N PRO A 777 35.42 29.74 -6.37
CA PRO A 777 35.71 31.03 -7.00
C PRO A 777 37.14 31.49 -6.69
N ASN A 778 37.80 32.18 -7.62
CA ASN A 778 39.21 32.58 -7.51
C ASN A 778 39.49 33.55 -6.34
N ASP A 779 38.47 34.22 -5.82
CA ASP A 779 38.61 35.34 -4.88
C ASP A 779 38.39 34.97 -3.40
N VAL A 780 38.35 33.67 -3.07
CA VAL A 780 38.03 33.20 -1.70
C VAL A 780 39.23 32.46 -1.07
N PRO A 781 40.20 33.18 -0.48
CA PRO A 781 41.47 32.61 -0.03
C PRO A 781 41.37 31.65 1.15
N GLY A 782 40.32 31.72 1.98
CA GLY A 782 40.17 30.93 3.22
C GLY A 782 39.62 29.50 3.09
N ILE A 783 39.49 28.97 1.87
CA ILE A 783 38.86 27.65 1.62
C ILE A 783 39.87 26.69 0.99
N ALA A 784 39.94 25.46 1.51
CA ALA A 784 40.71 24.39 0.90
C ALA A 784 40.24 24.08 -0.53
N SER A 785 41.20 24.01 -1.47
CA SER A 785 40.92 23.66 -2.87
C SER A 785 40.83 22.14 -3.03
N LEU A 786 40.40 21.68 -4.21
CA LEU A 786 40.46 20.26 -4.55
C LEU A 786 41.89 19.69 -4.43
N PRO A 787 42.95 20.34 -4.96
CA PRO A 787 44.35 19.98 -4.66
C PRO A 787 44.65 19.80 -3.17
N SER A 788 44.20 20.72 -2.31
CA SER A 788 44.40 20.63 -0.85
C SER A 788 43.78 19.36 -0.29
N HIS A 789 42.53 19.10 -0.68
CA HIS A 789 41.76 17.98 -0.19
C HIS A 789 42.28 16.63 -0.71
N LEU A 790 42.82 16.59 -1.92
CA LEU A 790 43.50 15.41 -2.49
C LEU A 790 44.72 15.01 -1.65
N THR A 791 45.45 15.99 -1.11
CA THR A 791 46.65 15.73 -0.31
C THR A 791 46.41 15.48 1.17
N LEU A 792 45.44 16.18 1.79
CA LEU A 792 45.15 16.05 3.23
C LEU A 792 44.65 14.65 3.63
N ARG A 793 44.16 13.86 2.68
CA ARG A 793 43.63 12.50 2.92
C ARG A 793 44.62 11.37 2.63
N LEU A 794 45.87 11.68 2.29
CA LEU A 794 46.92 10.68 2.10
C LEU A 794 47.43 10.09 3.44
N GLU A 795 47.08 10.70 4.57
CA GLU A 795 47.43 10.21 5.92
C GLU A 795 46.44 9.16 6.48
N LEU A 796 45.52 8.63 5.65
CA LEU A 796 44.45 7.71 6.08
C LEU A 796 44.84 6.21 5.97
N GLU A 797 44.08 5.34 6.62
CA GLU A 797 44.27 3.87 6.59
C GLU A 797 44.29 3.28 5.17
N ALA A 798 44.96 2.14 4.98
CA ALA A 798 45.26 1.53 3.67
C ALA A 798 44.14 1.53 2.60
N PRO A 799 42.88 1.13 2.89
CA PRO A 799 41.82 1.14 1.86
C PRO A 799 41.40 2.56 1.44
N ALA A 800 41.48 3.54 2.34
CA ALA A 800 41.19 4.94 2.02
C ALA A 800 42.34 5.60 1.23
N MET A 801 43.58 5.15 1.47
CA MET A 801 44.76 5.64 0.75
C MET A 801 44.74 5.25 -0.73
N ALA A 802 44.41 4.00 -1.09
CA ALA A 802 44.33 3.58 -2.50
C ALA A 802 43.38 4.46 -3.34
N ALA A 803 42.18 4.74 -2.81
CA ALA A 803 41.22 5.62 -3.47
C ALA A 803 41.71 7.09 -3.52
N ALA A 804 42.38 7.59 -2.47
CA ALA A 804 42.96 8.93 -2.46
C ALA A 804 44.08 9.08 -3.51
N THR A 805 44.95 8.07 -3.60
CA THR A 805 46.03 7.98 -4.58
C THR A 805 45.49 7.94 -6.02
N GLN A 806 44.44 7.15 -6.28
CA GLN A 806 43.78 7.12 -7.59
C GLN A 806 43.19 8.49 -7.95
N ARG A 807 42.56 9.19 -7.00
CA ARG A 807 42.02 10.54 -7.23
C ARG A 807 43.13 11.56 -7.53
N LEU A 808 44.25 11.51 -6.79
CA LEU A 808 45.40 12.38 -7.05
C LEU A 808 45.95 12.13 -8.46
N ARG A 809 46.08 10.87 -8.86
CA ARG A 809 46.52 10.51 -10.21
C ARG A 809 45.62 11.10 -11.29
N LEU A 810 44.31 10.90 -11.19
CA LEU A 810 43.33 11.45 -12.14
C LEU A 810 43.44 12.97 -12.28
N PHE A 811 43.67 13.66 -11.16
CA PHE A 811 43.90 15.11 -11.16
C PHE A 811 45.21 15.49 -11.86
N MET A 812 46.32 14.80 -11.58
CA MET A 812 47.61 15.08 -12.23
C MET A 812 47.59 14.77 -13.73
N ASP A 813 46.95 13.68 -14.15
CA ASP A 813 46.75 13.33 -15.55
C ASP A 813 45.95 14.43 -16.28
N THR A 814 44.95 14.98 -15.62
CA THR A 814 44.17 16.12 -16.12
C THR A 814 45.05 17.36 -16.34
N LEU A 815 45.95 17.69 -15.40
CA LEU A 815 46.88 18.81 -15.57
C LEU A 815 47.86 18.59 -16.73
N LEU A 816 48.38 17.37 -16.91
CA LEU A 816 49.23 17.02 -18.05
C LEU A 816 48.48 17.17 -19.37
N GLU A 817 47.23 16.71 -19.42
CA GLU A 817 46.38 16.82 -20.60
C GLU A 817 46.13 18.28 -20.99
N LEU A 818 45.88 19.15 -20.00
CA LEU A 818 45.71 20.59 -20.23
C LEU A 818 47.00 21.27 -20.70
N GLY A 819 48.15 20.88 -20.16
CA GLY A 819 49.46 21.35 -20.63
C GLY A 819 49.72 20.94 -22.09
N ARG A 820 49.41 19.69 -22.46
CA ARG A 820 49.54 19.19 -23.85
C ARG A 820 48.59 19.88 -24.82
N HIS A 821 47.43 20.34 -24.36
CA HIS A 821 46.50 21.12 -25.18
C HIS A 821 47.06 22.50 -25.57
N GLY A 822 48.11 22.99 -24.91
CA GLY A 822 48.85 24.20 -25.28
C GLY A 822 48.17 25.52 -24.91
N GLN A 823 46.99 25.47 -24.27
CA GLN A 823 46.27 26.66 -23.79
C GLN A 823 46.51 26.96 -22.30
N PHE A 824 47.06 26.00 -21.55
CA PHE A 824 47.59 26.22 -20.20
C PHE A 824 49.10 26.36 -20.27
N THR A 825 49.58 27.53 -19.89
CA THR A 825 51.02 27.75 -19.71
C THR A 825 51.50 27.03 -18.46
N GLN A 826 52.80 26.84 -18.35
CA GLN A 826 53.44 26.31 -17.16
C GLN A 826 53.05 27.09 -15.90
N ASN A 827 52.98 28.42 -15.97
CA ASN A 827 52.57 29.26 -14.84
C ASN A 827 51.11 28.99 -14.43
N ASP A 828 50.23 28.64 -15.38
CA ASP A 828 48.83 28.34 -15.06
C ASP A 828 48.67 27.00 -14.34
N LEU A 829 49.49 26.02 -14.71
CA LEU A 829 49.53 24.72 -14.03
C LEU A 829 50.15 24.86 -12.63
N LEU A 830 51.21 25.67 -12.50
CA LEU A 830 51.79 26.01 -11.21
C LEU A 830 50.77 26.77 -10.34
N ASP A 831 50.02 27.71 -10.89
CA ASP A 831 48.95 28.45 -10.21
C ASP A 831 47.79 27.55 -9.73
N LEU A 832 47.51 26.45 -10.43
CA LEU A 832 46.48 25.48 -10.02
C LEU A 832 46.94 24.62 -8.85
N LEU A 833 48.25 24.35 -8.76
CA LEU A 833 48.89 23.65 -7.66
C LEU A 833 49.18 24.59 -6.49
N ALA A 834 49.51 25.86 -6.77
CA ALA A 834 49.82 26.89 -5.80
C ALA A 834 48.54 27.38 -5.13
N GLU A 835 48.35 26.99 -3.87
CA GLU A 835 47.24 27.49 -3.07
C GLU A 835 47.48 28.94 -2.61
N PRO A 836 46.45 29.81 -2.58
CA PRO A 836 46.47 31.01 -1.76
C PRO A 836 46.57 30.62 -0.28
N GLU A 837 47.25 31.45 0.53
CA GLU A 837 47.44 31.26 1.98
C GLU A 837 46.09 30.99 2.68
N SER A 838 45.78 29.72 2.93
CA SER A 838 44.47 29.28 3.44
C SER A 838 44.54 28.82 4.90
N GLY A 839 45.65 29.07 5.59
CA GLY A 839 45.86 28.69 7.00
C GLY A 839 45.92 27.19 7.28
N MET A 840 45.82 26.36 6.25
CA MET A 840 45.98 24.90 6.30
C MET A 840 47.44 24.54 5.98
N PRO A 841 47.99 23.42 6.48
CA PRO A 841 49.31 22.95 6.04
C PRO A 841 49.30 22.81 4.51
N HIS A 842 50.23 23.50 3.85
CA HIS A 842 50.28 23.68 2.40
C HIS A 842 51.31 22.72 1.78
N PRO A 843 50.92 21.48 1.44
CA PRO A 843 51.83 20.54 0.81
C PRO A 843 52.40 21.07 -0.52
N TRP A 844 51.64 21.91 -1.21
CA TRP A 844 51.99 22.46 -2.52
C TRP A 844 52.70 23.81 -2.48
N GLY A 845 52.90 24.42 -1.30
CA GLY A 845 53.49 25.76 -1.18
C GLY A 845 54.92 25.88 -1.73
N ALA A 846 55.67 24.77 -1.74
CA ALA A 846 57.00 24.71 -2.33
C ALA A 846 56.98 24.71 -3.88
N VAL A 847 55.89 24.28 -4.51
CA VAL A 847 55.76 24.19 -5.98
C VAL A 847 55.72 25.57 -6.62
N GLY A 848 55.07 26.55 -5.97
CA GLY A 848 55.01 27.93 -6.47
C GLY A 848 56.35 28.66 -6.48
N GLN A 849 57.38 28.12 -5.82
CA GLN A 849 58.73 28.70 -5.77
C GLN A 849 59.67 28.10 -6.83
N LEU A 850 59.22 27.12 -7.61
CA LEU A 850 60.05 26.46 -8.62
C LEU A 850 60.21 27.34 -9.87
N PRO A 851 61.42 27.38 -10.47
CA PRO A 851 61.64 28.12 -11.71
C PRO A 851 60.77 27.58 -12.85
N PRO A 852 60.23 28.43 -13.74
CA PRO A 852 59.32 28.04 -14.83
C PRO A 852 60.00 27.29 -15.99
N ASP A 853 61.21 26.76 -15.82
CA ASP A 853 62.02 26.12 -16.88
C ASP A 853 62.10 24.58 -16.75
N GLN A 854 61.23 23.97 -15.95
CA GLN A 854 61.15 22.51 -15.86
C GLN A 854 59.98 21.99 -16.70
N SER A 855 60.27 21.19 -17.72
CA SER A 855 59.30 20.49 -18.59
C SER A 855 58.46 19.43 -17.87
N GLN A 856 58.38 19.50 -16.54
CA GLN A 856 58.02 18.44 -15.62
C GLN A 856 57.20 18.99 -14.44
N VAL A 857 56.28 19.95 -14.65
CA VAL A 857 55.46 20.56 -13.57
C VAL A 857 54.76 19.52 -12.69
N VAL A 858 54.29 18.43 -13.30
CA VAL A 858 53.66 17.31 -12.57
C VAL A 858 54.66 16.50 -11.75
N GLU A 859 55.86 16.26 -12.28
CA GLU A 859 56.93 15.57 -11.53
C GLU A 859 57.50 16.46 -10.41
N ALA A 860 57.58 17.77 -10.64
CA ALA A 860 57.88 18.78 -9.63
C ALA A 860 56.83 18.82 -8.52
N GLY A 861 55.55 18.67 -8.89
CA GLY A 861 54.45 18.50 -7.93
C GLY A 861 54.62 17.25 -7.07
N PHE A 862 54.89 16.09 -7.69
CA PHE A 862 55.20 14.86 -6.95
C PHE A 862 56.44 14.99 -6.07
N THR A 863 57.49 15.66 -6.55
CA THR A 863 58.73 15.93 -5.80
C THR A 863 58.45 16.79 -4.56
N ALA A 864 57.56 17.78 -4.68
CA ALA A 864 57.16 18.59 -3.54
C ALA A 864 56.38 17.77 -2.50
N LEU A 865 55.48 16.87 -2.94
CA LEU A 865 54.77 15.95 -2.05
C LEU A 865 55.71 14.95 -1.35
N ILE A 866 56.78 14.51 -2.02
CA ILE A 866 57.85 13.72 -1.38
C ILE A 866 58.59 14.56 -0.36
N GLY A 867 58.97 15.80 -0.71
CA GLY A 867 59.78 16.68 0.13
C GLY A 867 59.14 17.05 1.48
N ILE A 868 57.81 17.05 1.54
CA ILE A 868 57.02 17.27 2.77
C ILE A 868 56.63 15.96 3.48
N GLY A 869 56.99 14.80 2.92
CA GLY A 869 56.66 13.48 3.46
C GLY A 869 55.22 13.00 3.22
N ALA A 870 54.46 13.66 2.33
CA ALA A 870 53.10 13.24 1.97
C ALA A 870 53.10 12.03 1.01
N LEU A 871 54.17 11.84 0.24
CA LEU A 871 54.43 10.66 -0.59
C LEU A 871 55.86 10.17 -0.37
N LEU A 872 56.14 8.93 -0.80
CA LEU A 872 57.48 8.34 -0.83
C LEU A 872 57.87 8.17 -2.31
N ASP A 873 59.17 8.08 -2.62
CA ASP A 873 59.65 7.97 -4.01
C ASP A 873 58.95 6.82 -4.77
N TRP A 874 58.82 5.66 -4.13
CA TRP A 874 58.17 4.50 -4.73
C TRP A 874 56.64 4.68 -4.93
N HIS A 875 55.97 5.50 -4.11
CA HIS A 875 54.57 5.86 -4.35
C HIS A 875 54.42 6.64 -5.66
N VAL A 876 55.38 7.51 -5.97
CA VAL A 876 55.41 8.31 -7.19
C VAL A 876 55.72 7.44 -8.40
N ASP A 877 56.67 6.51 -8.30
CA ASP A 877 56.96 5.56 -9.37
C ASP A 877 55.76 4.67 -9.72
N ALA A 878 55.08 4.13 -8.71
CA ALA A 878 53.86 3.35 -8.90
C ALA A 878 52.73 4.20 -9.56
N LEU A 879 52.55 5.44 -9.09
CA LEU A 879 51.58 6.38 -9.66
C LEU A 879 51.85 6.72 -11.13
N LEU A 880 53.11 6.95 -11.50
CA LEU A 880 53.54 7.27 -12.85
C LEU A 880 53.43 6.06 -13.81
N GLN A 881 53.67 4.84 -13.31
CA GLN A 881 53.50 3.60 -14.07
C GLN A 881 52.05 3.12 -14.11
N GLY A 882 51.24 3.68 -13.23
CA GLY A 882 49.83 3.43 -13.14
C GLY A 882 49.42 2.20 -12.35
N GLU A 883 50.31 1.75 -11.48
CA GLU A 883 50.14 0.62 -10.56
C GLU A 883 49.55 1.12 -9.23
N ASP A 884 48.87 0.23 -8.50
CA ASP A 884 48.44 0.54 -7.13
C ASP A 884 49.66 0.44 -6.21
N PRO A 885 50.08 1.53 -5.53
CA PRO A 885 51.24 1.47 -4.65
C PRO A 885 51.13 0.37 -3.58
N HIS A 886 49.93 -0.02 -3.14
CA HIS A 886 49.79 -1.11 -2.18
C HIS A 886 50.11 -2.50 -2.72
N LEU A 887 50.01 -2.69 -4.04
CA LEU A 887 50.40 -3.94 -4.70
C LEU A 887 51.90 -3.99 -4.99
N VAL A 888 52.57 -2.84 -4.90
CA VAL A 888 53.99 -2.64 -5.19
C VAL A 888 54.70 -2.30 -3.89
N PHE A 889 54.76 -3.25 -2.96
CA PHE A 889 55.72 -3.11 -1.86
C PHE A 889 57.12 -3.26 -2.43
N PRO A 890 58.03 -2.27 -2.23
CA PRO A 890 59.43 -2.52 -2.51
C PRO A 890 59.86 -3.69 -1.63
N ASP A 891 60.30 -4.78 -2.26
CA ASP A 891 60.90 -5.91 -1.57
C ASP A 891 61.92 -5.34 -0.57
N PRO A 892 61.78 -5.59 0.75
CA PRO A 892 62.64 -4.96 1.73
C PRO A 892 64.07 -5.32 1.36
N ALA A 893 64.87 -4.30 1.03
CA ALA A 893 66.25 -4.48 0.58
C ALA A 893 66.94 -5.47 1.54
N PRO A 894 67.58 -6.54 1.03
CA PRO A 894 68.15 -7.58 1.88
C PRO A 894 69.07 -6.92 2.90
N ALA A 895 68.73 -7.07 4.18
CA ALA A 895 69.43 -6.43 5.29
C ALA A 895 70.93 -6.73 5.16
N GLN A 896 71.74 -5.70 4.92
CA GLN A 896 73.19 -5.85 4.89
C GLN A 896 73.66 -6.29 6.27
N PRO A 897 74.43 -7.39 6.39
CA PRO A 897 74.95 -7.84 7.67
C PRO A 897 75.88 -6.78 8.23
N SER A 898 75.61 -6.33 9.46
CA SER A 898 76.47 -5.36 10.14
C SER A 898 77.86 -5.97 10.33
N ALA A 899 78.87 -5.29 9.82
CA ALA A 899 80.25 -5.63 10.08
C ALA A 899 80.55 -5.41 11.58
N ALA A 900 80.84 -6.50 12.28
CA ALA A 900 81.45 -6.44 13.60
C ALA A 900 82.87 -5.85 13.48
N SER A 901 83.10 -4.72 14.15
CA SER A 901 84.46 -4.18 14.37
C SER A 901 85.14 -4.94 15.53
N PRO A 902 86.47 -5.16 15.45
CA PRO A 902 87.25 -5.81 16.52
C PRO A 902 87.41 -4.95 17.78
#